data_AF-A0A074WM03-F1
#
_entry.id   AF-A0A074WM03-F1
#
_cell.length_a   1.000
_cell.length_b   1.000
_cell.length_c   1.000
_cell.angle_alpha   90.00
_cell.angle_beta   90.00
_cell.angle_gamma   90.00
#
_symmetry.space_group_name_H-M   'P 1'
#
loop_
_entity.id
_entity.type
_entity.pdbx_description
1 polymer ?
#
loop_
_entity_poly.entity_id
_entity_poly.type
_entity_poly.pdbx_seq_one_letter_code
_entity_poly.pdbx_strand_id
1 'polypeptide(L)'
;MLAKTPPLGKPDFSTAEIASAVDDLPITNSRVGLYAYLNAALGARPLTDDMSLFNYLHAKYQNDTQSLVSDLIISSFDVLANALQQSQSQNHILCYRSFIANKLPLLITTLSGSFAPMTSQVYIQMALRRVDVHPFPPLSSEGDTAKNEVLKKSRQDFVQACVMFQLGDGQAFHSVMGEPPAQVTPRVTRYNRQSLTQQCIANIHRVEELARELEGMNGNAGAISGALVDTIQHLYTAKETMSLRTVCNALSRQMPLMDVIFQYAQPADVLSPLCSLLNEWTHDEDQSEFQPPYEEFASILLLVLAINHRYQLTEAEFGTFLPDTFIMRFLSSMSSSIPTGALDDDQSKQLTKWVQGLYATDEQGETNGISDETMSHCPPQSFYLLVPTLFEQSVQACKLMALDINTLKGGLEFLLEPFLLPSLIGGLSWATKHSWEDHGDSEILLQMLRKLVQPDSISGDAKAMHQTILAMVARSLATSLQELQRRQPKRKDVFPLIEILQSHQDSQRSGKGSAVELAEWCATPEGGLRATVRSIVRGLVRWSGQGSINTMAYNYKHQTITVALDMLGADEVLAVILNELIAQTRAGSGSAALEVATAIICAPSPLSAALSQANALMQFDQATPLPISPRRTMRQVLRARLEDNKELLRMETERVEALVRLGRRVEAQLAIPAQLTMPMTNLDLGDMNITSADMQITGADMHMTGDTTTESATAAVDPDFAAAMDQSLQMDATNISDPNAMSLDMSNDLFNTQDMNFDLTGASQQHGNGQMSNEDDIFAGLEMDLGGDDFDFS
;
A
#
# COMPACT_ATOMS: atom_id res chain seq x y z
N MET A 1 10.25 -24.96 -74.40
CA MET A 1 11.55 -25.64 -74.36
C MET A 1 12.12 -25.54 -72.96
N LEU A 2 12.41 -26.70 -72.36
CA LEU A 2 13.47 -26.95 -71.39
C LEU A 2 13.54 -26.09 -70.12
N ALA A 3 12.95 -26.65 -69.06
CA ALA A 3 13.54 -26.89 -67.74
C ALA A 3 14.62 -25.91 -67.24
N LYS A 4 14.22 -25.05 -66.29
CA LYS A 4 14.96 -24.86 -65.04
C LYS A 4 13.94 -24.76 -63.89
N THR A 5 13.72 -25.90 -63.23
CA THR A 5 13.23 -25.95 -61.85
C THR A 5 14.12 -25.07 -60.96
N PRO A 6 13.58 -24.08 -60.22
CA PRO A 6 14.28 -23.56 -59.06
C PRO A 6 14.16 -24.57 -57.91
N PRO A 7 15.13 -24.62 -56.98
CA PRO A 7 15.11 -25.58 -55.88
C PRO A 7 13.96 -25.25 -54.92
N LEU A 8 13.36 -26.28 -54.32
CA LEU A 8 12.50 -26.16 -53.14
C LEU A 8 13.31 -25.55 -51.98
N GLY A 9 13.44 -24.23 -51.96
CA GLY A 9 13.69 -23.46 -50.75
C GLY A 9 12.41 -22.72 -50.44
N LYS A 10 11.85 -22.90 -49.24
CA LYS A 10 10.81 -21.98 -48.76
C LYS A 10 11.37 -20.56 -48.87
N PRO A 11 10.63 -19.57 -49.39
CA PRO A 11 11.09 -18.19 -49.36
C PRO A 11 11.40 -17.81 -47.90
N ASP A 12 12.65 -17.48 -47.62
CA ASP A 12 13.09 -16.94 -46.33
C ASP A 12 12.65 -15.48 -46.29
N PHE A 13 11.38 -15.25 -45.94
CA PHE A 13 10.88 -13.92 -45.66
C PHE A 13 11.44 -13.42 -44.33
N SER A 14 11.89 -12.17 -44.31
CA SER A 14 12.27 -11.48 -43.07
C SER A 14 11.03 -11.09 -42.25
N THR A 15 11.22 -10.83 -40.95
CA THR A 15 10.16 -10.41 -40.01
C THR A 15 9.49 -9.13 -40.52
N ALA A 16 10.28 -8.21 -41.08
CA ALA A 16 9.84 -6.95 -41.62
C ALA A 16 8.97 -7.10 -42.89
N GLU A 17 9.28 -8.06 -43.75
CA GLU A 17 8.49 -8.37 -44.96
C GLU A 17 7.17 -9.06 -44.61
N ILE A 18 7.19 -9.96 -43.61
CA ILE A 18 5.96 -10.60 -43.11
C ILE A 18 5.07 -9.54 -42.46
N ALA A 19 5.65 -8.66 -41.65
CA ALA A 19 4.91 -7.59 -41.01
C ALA A 19 4.29 -6.65 -42.05
N SER A 20 5.05 -6.16 -43.03
CA SER A 20 4.55 -5.18 -44.02
C SER A 20 3.39 -5.68 -44.87
N ALA A 21 3.19 -7.00 -44.97
CA ALA A 21 2.05 -7.62 -45.65
C ALA A 21 0.75 -7.66 -44.82
N VAL A 22 0.80 -7.32 -43.52
CA VAL A 22 -0.36 -7.33 -42.61
C VAL A 22 -0.97 -5.93 -42.52
N ASP A 23 -2.23 -5.80 -42.95
CA ASP A 23 -3.03 -4.59 -42.77
C ASP A 23 -3.46 -4.39 -41.31
N ASP A 24 -3.41 -3.15 -40.81
CA ASP A 24 -3.83 -2.81 -39.46
C ASP A 24 -5.35 -2.57 -39.35
N LEU A 25 -5.90 -2.86 -38.17
CA LEU A 25 -7.30 -2.57 -37.83
C LEU A 25 -7.45 -1.11 -37.36
N PRO A 26 -8.64 -0.49 -37.51
CA PRO A 26 -8.85 0.88 -37.07
C PRO A 26 -8.63 1.01 -35.56
N ILE A 27 -7.97 2.09 -35.16
CA ILE A 27 -7.72 2.41 -33.75
C ILE A 27 -9.06 2.79 -33.09
N THR A 28 -9.44 2.04 -32.06
CA THR A 28 -10.54 2.38 -31.17
C THR A 28 -9.96 2.83 -29.84
N ASN A 29 -10.37 4.01 -29.37
CA ASN A 29 -10.08 4.50 -28.03
C ASN A 29 -11.39 4.44 -27.25
N SER A 30 -11.53 3.44 -26.40
CA SER A 30 -12.65 3.29 -25.48
C SER A 30 -12.18 3.44 -24.03
N ARG A 31 -13.13 3.76 -23.15
CA ARG A 31 -12.90 3.78 -21.69
C ARG A 31 -12.39 2.44 -21.15
N VAL A 32 -12.62 1.33 -21.85
CA VAL A 32 -12.29 -0.02 -21.37
C VAL A 32 -10.79 -0.24 -21.22
N GLY A 33 -9.98 0.31 -22.13
CA GLY A 33 -8.53 0.17 -22.03
C GLY A 33 -7.96 0.84 -20.78
N LEU A 34 -8.45 2.05 -20.47
CA LEU A 34 -8.00 2.78 -19.28
C LEU A 34 -8.60 2.20 -17.99
N TYR A 35 -9.85 1.75 -18.03
CA TYR A 35 -10.46 0.96 -16.95
C TYR A 35 -9.62 -0.28 -16.60
N ALA A 36 -9.17 -1.05 -17.60
CA ALA A 36 -8.34 -2.23 -17.38
C ALA A 36 -6.96 -1.86 -16.81
N TYR A 37 -6.34 -0.78 -17.29
CA TYR A 37 -5.07 -0.26 -16.80
C TYR A 37 -5.16 0.22 -15.36
N LEU A 38 -6.18 1.01 -15.00
CA LEU A 38 -6.36 1.53 -13.63
C LEU A 38 -6.72 0.42 -12.63
N ASN A 39 -7.50 -0.60 -13.03
CA ASN A 39 -7.72 -1.78 -12.20
C ASN A 39 -6.42 -2.53 -11.89
N ALA A 40 -5.49 -2.58 -12.85
CA ALA A 40 -4.16 -3.14 -12.62
C ALA A 40 -3.29 -2.24 -11.73
N ALA A 41 -3.36 -0.92 -11.92
CA ALA A 41 -2.57 0.05 -11.17
C ALA A 41 -2.98 0.17 -9.69
N LEU A 42 -4.26 0.00 -9.37
CA LEU A 42 -4.83 0.25 -8.04
C LEU A 42 -5.36 -1.01 -7.35
N GLY A 43 -5.50 -2.14 -8.07
CA GLY A 43 -6.12 -3.37 -7.56
C GLY A 43 -5.30 -4.18 -6.57
N ALA A 44 -4.00 -3.90 -6.43
CA ALA A 44 -3.13 -4.51 -5.43
C ALA A 44 -2.36 -3.39 -4.71
N ARG A 45 -1.03 -3.50 -4.64
CA ARG A 45 -0.19 -2.35 -4.31
C ARG A 45 -0.33 -1.26 -5.39
N PRO A 46 -0.40 0.02 -5.03
CA PRO A 46 -0.44 1.10 -6.01
C PRO A 46 0.78 1.07 -6.94
N LEU A 47 0.54 1.18 -8.24
CA LEU A 47 1.55 1.28 -9.30
C LEU A 47 1.25 2.51 -10.17
N THR A 48 1.05 3.66 -9.52
CA THR A 48 0.62 4.92 -10.17
C THR A 48 1.78 5.88 -10.33
N ASP A 49 2.93 5.38 -10.78
CA ASP A 49 4.06 6.21 -11.18
C ASP A 49 3.64 7.21 -12.27
N ASP A 50 3.90 8.49 -12.04
CA ASP A 50 3.41 9.58 -12.89
C ASP A 50 3.99 9.47 -14.30
N MET A 51 5.29 9.20 -14.43
CA MET A 51 5.95 9.07 -15.72
C MET A 51 5.38 7.90 -16.53
N SER A 52 5.21 6.75 -15.91
CA SER A 52 4.64 5.56 -16.55
C SER A 52 3.19 5.78 -16.98
N LEU A 53 2.38 6.42 -16.13
CA LEU A 53 0.99 6.77 -16.42
C LEU A 53 0.89 7.80 -17.56
N PHE A 54 1.69 8.88 -17.53
CA PHE A 54 1.70 9.89 -18.59
C PHE A 54 2.16 9.31 -19.93
N ASN A 55 3.22 8.48 -19.93
CA ASN A 55 3.66 7.78 -21.14
C ASN A 55 2.54 6.91 -21.72
N TYR A 56 1.84 6.15 -20.87
CA TYR A 56 0.71 5.32 -21.30
C TYR A 56 -0.44 6.19 -21.87
N LEU A 57 -0.82 7.26 -21.19
CA LEU A 57 -1.90 8.15 -21.63
C LEU A 57 -1.55 8.84 -22.96
N HIS A 58 -0.33 9.36 -23.09
CA HIS A 58 0.12 10.01 -24.32
C HIS A 58 0.16 9.02 -25.50
N ALA A 59 0.71 7.82 -25.30
CA ALA A 59 0.75 6.82 -26.37
C ALA A 59 -0.64 6.35 -26.83
N LYS A 60 -1.62 6.32 -25.90
CA LYS A 60 -3.00 5.92 -26.20
C LYS A 60 -3.79 6.99 -26.96
N TYR A 61 -3.79 8.22 -26.46
CA TYR A 61 -4.63 9.31 -26.96
C TYR A 61 -3.93 10.26 -27.93
N GLN A 62 -2.58 10.21 -28.01
CA GLN A 62 -1.76 11.08 -28.85
C GLN A 62 -2.08 12.56 -28.58
N ASN A 63 -2.75 13.24 -29.52
CA ASN A 63 -3.13 14.65 -29.42
C ASN A 63 -4.58 14.87 -28.97
N ASP A 64 -5.37 13.82 -28.70
CA ASP A 64 -6.76 13.93 -28.26
C ASP A 64 -6.84 14.10 -26.73
N THR A 65 -6.51 15.31 -26.26
CA THR A 65 -6.52 15.65 -24.84
C THR A 65 -7.93 15.64 -24.22
N GLN A 66 -8.97 15.90 -25.03
CA GLN A 66 -10.36 15.91 -24.56
C GLN A 66 -10.83 14.51 -24.18
N SER A 67 -10.64 13.52 -25.07
CA SER A 67 -10.98 12.13 -24.77
C SER A 67 -10.11 11.58 -23.65
N LEU A 68 -8.82 11.95 -23.62
CA LEU A 68 -7.89 11.56 -22.56
C LEU A 68 -8.43 11.93 -21.17
N VAL A 69 -8.75 13.21 -20.94
CA VAL A 69 -9.22 13.67 -19.62
C VAL A 69 -10.62 13.15 -19.31
N SER A 70 -11.50 13.08 -20.30
CA SER A 70 -12.84 12.53 -20.10
C SER A 70 -12.79 11.06 -19.68
N ASP A 71 -12.05 10.23 -20.41
CA ASP A 71 -11.96 8.79 -20.13
C ASP A 71 -11.15 8.52 -18.87
N LEU A 72 -10.16 9.35 -18.51
CA LEU A 72 -9.43 9.22 -17.25
C LEU A 72 -10.33 9.43 -16.04
N ILE A 73 -11.16 10.48 -16.05
CA ILE A 73 -12.13 10.73 -14.98
C ILE A 73 -13.15 9.59 -14.93
N ILE A 74 -13.80 9.27 -16.05
CA ILE A 74 -14.85 8.24 -16.11
C ILE A 74 -14.31 6.87 -15.66
N SER A 75 -13.16 6.45 -16.19
CA SER A 75 -12.55 5.15 -15.86
C SER A 75 -12.16 5.08 -14.37
N SER A 76 -11.77 6.19 -13.75
CA SER A 76 -11.45 6.23 -12.32
C SER A 76 -12.69 5.96 -11.45
N PHE A 77 -13.82 6.58 -11.80
CA PHE A 77 -15.10 6.30 -11.13
C PHE A 77 -15.64 4.89 -11.43
N ASP A 78 -15.47 4.39 -12.67
CA ASP A 78 -15.86 3.03 -13.04
C ASP A 78 -15.06 1.99 -12.21
N VAL A 79 -13.78 2.23 -11.95
CA VAL A 79 -12.94 1.37 -11.08
C VAL A 79 -13.43 1.39 -9.63
N LEU A 80 -13.78 2.57 -9.08
CA LEU A 80 -14.36 2.67 -7.74
C LEU A 80 -15.72 1.95 -7.66
N ALA A 81 -16.58 2.10 -8.66
CA ALA A 81 -17.85 1.39 -8.73
C ALA A 81 -17.65 -0.14 -8.79
N ASN A 82 -16.68 -0.61 -9.57
CA ASN A 82 -16.29 -2.03 -9.59
C ASN A 82 -15.82 -2.53 -8.22
N ALA A 83 -14.99 -1.75 -7.51
CA ALA A 83 -14.53 -2.11 -6.16
C ALA A 83 -15.69 -2.19 -5.14
N LEU A 84 -16.65 -1.27 -5.23
CA LEU A 84 -17.86 -1.28 -4.41
C LEU A 84 -18.79 -2.46 -4.77
N GLN A 85 -18.88 -2.82 -6.05
CA GLN A 85 -19.64 -3.99 -6.50
C GLN A 85 -19.07 -5.28 -5.90
N GLN A 86 -17.75 -5.40 -5.85
CA GLN A 86 -17.04 -6.54 -5.28
C GLN A 86 -17.00 -6.56 -3.75
N SER A 87 -17.59 -5.56 -3.08
CA SER A 87 -17.57 -5.40 -1.62
C SER A 87 -16.16 -5.48 -1.04
N GLN A 88 -15.21 -4.82 -1.71
CA GLN A 88 -13.80 -4.74 -1.25
C GLN A 88 -13.71 -4.08 0.13
N SER A 89 -12.64 -4.37 0.87
CA SER A 89 -12.42 -3.81 2.21
C SER A 89 -12.34 -2.28 2.19
N GLN A 90 -12.65 -1.64 3.33
CA GLN A 90 -12.65 -0.18 3.45
C GLN A 90 -11.29 0.44 3.08
N ASN A 91 -10.18 -0.24 3.36
CA ASN A 91 -8.83 0.17 2.99
C ASN A 91 -8.66 0.25 1.46
N HIS A 92 -9.21 -0.70 0.71
CA HIS A 92 -9.20 -0.65 -0.76
C HIS A 92 -10.00 0.54 -1.27
N ILE A 93 -11.22 0.73 -0.74
CA ILE A 93 -12.08 1.86 -1.09
C ILE A 93 -11.39 3.19 -0.80
N LEU A 94 -10.71 3.33 0.35
CA LEU A 94 -9.93 4.52 0.71
C LEU A 94 -8.87 4.85 -0.35
N CYS A 95 -8.11 3.85 -0.82
CA CYS A 95 -7.09 4.03 -1.85
C CYS A 95 -7.69 4.52 -3.18
N TYR A 96 -8.80 3.95 -3.63
CA TYR A 96 -9.49 4.39 -4.85
C TYR A 96 -10.04 5.81 -4.73
N ARG A 97 -10.64 6.14 -3.58
CA ARG A 97 -11.14 7.49 -3.31
C ARG A 97 -10.01 8.51 -3.24
N SER A 98 -8.89 8.16 -2.60
CA SER A 98 -7.71 9.02 -2.54
C SER A 98 -7.12 9.26 -3.93
N PHE A 99 -7.10 8.23 -4.80
CA PHE A 99 -6.71 8.42 -6.19
C PHE A 99 -7.62 9.43 -6.91
N ILE A 100 -8.94 9.31 -6.74
CA ILE A 100 -9.93 10.20 -7.37
C ILE A 100 -9.85 11.63 -6.80
N ALA A 101 -9.81 11.80 -5.49
CA ALA A 101 -9.89 13.12 -4.86
C ALA A 101 -8.54 13.84 -4.76
N ASN A 102 -7.44 13.09 -4.63
CA ASN A 102 -6.11 13.66 -4.39
C ASN A 102 -5.19 13.56 -5.62
N LYS A 103 -5.09 12.39 -6.26
CA LYS A 103 -4.13 12.17 -7.37
C LYS A 103 -4.64 12.70 -8.70
N LEU A 104 -5.90 12.44 -9.02
CA LEU A 104 -6.50 12.76 -10.32
C LEU A 104 -6.51 14.27 -10.64
N PRO A 105 -6.87 15.20 -9.71
CA PRO A 105 -6.75 16.63 -9.96
C PRO A 105 -5.32 17.06 -10.28
N LEU A 106 -4.34 16.56 -9.53
CA LEU A 106 -2.92 16.84 -9.75
C LEU A 106 -2.47 16.38 -11.15
N LEU A 107 -2.87 15.16 -11.57
CA LEU A 107 -2.58 14.65 -12.91
C LEU A 107 -3.17 15.55 -14.00
N ILE A 108 -4.41 16.02 -13.84
CA ILE A 108 -5.07 16.91 -14.80
C ILE A 108 -4.37 18.27 -14.85
N THR A 109 -3.92 18.80 -13.72
CA THR A 109 -3.12 20.04 -13.68
C THR A 109 -1.83 19.90 -14.49
N THR A 110 -1.08 18.81 -14.31
CA THR A 110 0.15 18.54 -15.06
C THR A 110 -0.10 18.37 -16.56
N LEU A 111 -1.17 17.67 -16.93
CA LEU A 111 -1.60 17.54 -18.33
C LEU A 111 -1.97 18.92 -18.92
N SER A 112 -2.72 19.74 -18.17
CA SER A 112 -3.14 21.07 -18.64
C SER A 112 -1.95 22.00 -18.91
N GLY A 113 -0.88 21.90 -18.11
CA GLY A 113 0.37 22.63 -18.35
C GLY A 113 1.15 22.14 -19.58
N SER A 114 0.99 20.86 -19.93
CA SER A 114 1.68 20.24 -21.08
C SER A 114 0.98 20.49 -22.42
N PHE A 115 -0.33 20.79 -22.40
CA PHE A 115 -1.16 20.95 -23.60
C PHE A 115 -1.84 22.33 -23.63
N ALA A 116 -1.18 23.34 -24.19
CA ALA A 116 -1.77 24.67 -24.39
C ALA A 116 -2.57 24.76 -25.71
N PRO A 117 -3.76 25.39 -25.76
CA PRO A 117 -4.60 25.87 -24.66
C PRO A 117 -5.71 24.86 -24.33
N MET A 118 -5.53 24.04 -23.30
CA MET A 118 -6.57 23.16 -22.78
C MET A 118 -7.60 23.95 -21.95
N THR A 119 -8.89 23.83 -22.27
CA THR A 119 -9.98 24.29 -21.40
C THR A 119 -10.34 23.18 -20.40
N SER A 120 -9.46 22.96 -19.42
CA SER A 120 -9.59 21.92 -18.38
C SER A 120 -10.99 21.87 -17.75
N GLN A 121 -11.57 23.03 -17.47
CA GLN A 121 -12.94 23.17 -16.97
C GLN A 121 -13.99 22.49 -17.86
N VAL A 122 -13.94 22.70 -19.19
CA VAL A 122 -14.94 22.15 -20.13
C VAL A 122 -14.81 20.63 -20.18
N TYR A 123 -13.59 20.10 -20.22
CA TYR A 123 -13.36 18.66 -20.31
C TYR A 123 -13.80 17.94 -19.02
N ILE A 124 -13.54 18.54 -17.86
CA ILE A 124 -14.02 18.02 -16.57
C ILE A 124 -15.56 18.04 -16.54
N GLN A 125 -16.21 19.12 -16.97
CA GLN A 125 -17.67 19.19 -17.06
C GLN A 125 -18.26 18.11 -17.98
N MET A 126 -17.65 17.86 -19.14
CA MET A 126 -18.08 16.81 -20.05
C MET A 126 -17.96 15.42 -19.41
N ALA A 127 -16.90 15.18 -18.65
CA ALA A 127 -16.70 13.94 -17.92
C ALA A 127 -17.73 13.77 -16.80
N LEU A 128 -17.96 14.81 -15.98
CA LEU A 128 -18.91 14.77 -14.86
C LEU A 128 -20.35 14.47 -15.32
N ARG A 129 -20.75 14.91 -16.52
CA ARG A 129 -22.05 14.55 -17.11
C ARG A 129 -22.20 13.06 -17.43
N ARG A 130 -21.08 12.35 -17.61
CA ARG A 130 -21.01 10.93 -17.99
C ARG A 130 -20.71 10.02 -16.79
N VAL A 131 -20.29 10.57 -15.65
CA VAL A 131 -20.05 9.80 -14.42
C VAL A 131 -21.40 9.40 -13.81
N ASP A 132 -21.62 8.08 -13.71
CA ASP A 132 -22.78 7.52 -13.04
C ASP A 132 -22.50 7.38 -11.53
N VAL A 133 -23.28 8.10 -10.71
CA VAL A 133 -23.23 8.01 -9.23
C VAL A 133 -24.32 7.12 -8.66
N HIS A 134 -25.14 6.52 -9.52
CA HIS A 134 -26.22 5.59 -9.18
C HIS A 134 -26.15 4.27 -9.97
N PRO A 135 -24.98 3.62 -10.12
CA PRO A 135 -24.89 2.38 -10.86
C PRO A 135 -25.59 1.21 -10.13
N PHE A 136 -25.87 1.35 -8.82
CA PHE A 136 -26.54 0.33 -8.02
C PHE A 136 -28.03 0.68 -7.84
N PRO A 137 -28.97 -0.25 -8.14
CA PRO A 137 -30.40 0.02 -7.99
C PRO A 137 -30.78 0.19 -6.50
N PRO A 138 -31.41 1.31 -6.10
CA PRO A 138 -31.65 1.66 -4.69
C PRO A 138 -32.66 0.75 -3.96
N LEU A 139 -33.42 -0.07 -4.68
CA LEU A 139 -34.42 -0.99 -4.13
C LEU A 139 -33.85 -2.36 -3.71
N SER A 140 -32.55 -2.58 -3.91
CA SER A 140 -31.94 -3.92 -3.84
C SER A 140 -31.44 -4.29 -2.43
N SER A 141 -30.88 -3.32 -1.69
CA SER A 141 -30.42 -3.49 -0.30
C SER A 141 -30.04 -2.13 0.33
N GLU A 142 -29.99 -2.03 1.67
CA GLU A 142 -29.43 -0.86 2.38
C GLU A 142 -27.95 -0.62 2.01
N GLY A 143 -27.21 -1.70 1.74
CA GLY A 143 -25.81 -1.63 1.33
C GLY A 143 -25.60 -0.96 -0.04
N ASP A 144 -26.51 -1.13 -0.99
CA ASP A 144 -26.40 -0.52 -2.32
C ASP A 144 -26.65 0.99 -2.29
N THR A 145 -27.49 1.46 -1.38
CA THR A 145 -27.65 2.90 -1.12
C THR A 145 -26.36 3.49 -0.56
N ALA A 146 -25.73 2.82 0.41
CA ALA A 146 -24.45 3.25 0.96
C ALA A 146 -23.33 3.31 -0.11
N LYS A 147 -23.29 2.34 -1.04
CA LYS A 147 -22.33 2.35 -2.16
C LYS A 147 -22.53 3.56 -3.08
N ASN A 148 -23.78 3.91 -3.40
CA ASN A 148 -24.08 5.11 -4.19
C ASN A 148 -23.67 6.40 -3.46
N GLU A 149 -23.87 6.49 -2.15
CA GLU A 149 -23.42 7.65 -1.35
C GLU A 149 -21.89 7.82 -1.36
N VAL A 150 -21.13 6.71 -1.35
CA VAL A 150 -19.67 6.75 -1.50
C VAL A 150 -19.27 7.35 -2.85
N LEU A 151 -19.95 6.99 -3.94
CA LEU A 151 -19.68 7.55 -5.28
C LEU A 151 -20.00 9.04 -5.34
N LYS A 152 -21.15 9.46 -4.81
CA LYS A 152 -21.55 10.88 -4.73
C LYS A 152 -20.54 11.71 -3.94
N LYS A 153 -20.17 11.24 -2.74
CA LYS A 153 -19.19 11.91 -1.88
C LYS A 153 -17.84 12.04 -2.59
N SER A 154 -17.37 10.97 -3.23
CA SER A 154 -16.11 11.00 -3.99
C SER A 154 -16.15 11.97 -5.18
N ARG A 155 -17.32 12.14 -5.82
CA ARG A 155 -17.52 13.15 -6.87
C ARG A 155 -17.45 14.57 -6.32
N GLN A 156 -18.04 14.83 -5.16
CA GLN A 156 -17.97 16.14 -4.49
C GLN A 156 -16.53 16.47 -4.05
N ASP A 157 -15.86 15.50 -3.41
CA ASP A 157 -14.46 15.61 -2.98
C ASP A 157 -13.53 15.92 -4.18
N PHE A 158 -13.72 15.23 -5.30
CA PHE A 158 -12.99 15.48 -6.55
C PHE A 158 -13.21 16.91 -7.08
N VAL A 159 -14.47 17.37 -7.14
CA VAL A 159 -14.79 18.73 -7.61
C VAL A 159 -14.16 19.78 -6.70
N GLN A 160 -14.23 19.58 -5.38
CA GLN A 160 -13.61 20.48 -4.40
C GLN A 160 -12.10 20.59 -4.61
N ALA A 161 -11.43 19.45 -4.82
CA ALA A 161 -10.00 19.43 -5.12
C ALA A 161 -9.70 20.11 -6.47
N CYS A 162 -10.49 19.88 -7.53
CA CYS A 162 -10.32 20.56 -8.81
C CYS A 162 -10.41 22.10 -8.68
N VAL A 163 -11.32 22.61 -7.85
CA VAL A 163 -11.42 24.05 -7.57
C VAL A 163 -10.18 24.56 -6.83
N MET A 164 -9.67 23.80 -5.84
CA MET A 164 -8.44 24.13 -5.13
C MET A 164 -7.22 24.17 -6.06
N PHE A 165 -7.14 23.27 -7.03
CA PHE A 165 -6.10 23.24 -8.06
C PHE A 165 -6.32 24.24 -9.21
N GLN A 166 -7.32 25.13 -9.11
CA GLN A 166 -7.65 26.15 -10.11
C GLN A 166 -7.98 25.59 -11.51
N LEU A 167 -8.54 24.37 -11.58
CA LEU A 167 -8.90 23.72 -12.85
C LEU A 167 -10.24 24.20 -13.43
N GLY A 168 -10.97 25.04 -12.70
CA GLY A 168 -12.22 25.65 -13.14
C GLY A 168 -12.98 26.30 -12.00
N ASP A 169 -14.04 27.01 -12.35
CA ASP A 169 -14.93 27.64 -11.37
C ASP A 169 -15.87 26.62 -10.69
N GLY A 170 -16.03 26.74 -9.37
CA GLY A 170 -16.88 25.86 -8.57
C GLY A 170 -18.34 25.91 -9.00
N GLN A 171 -18.88 27.09 -9.31
CA GLN A 171 -20.27 27.22 -9.76
C GLN A 171 -20.52 26.46 -11.06
N ALA A 172 -19.54 26.50 -11.96
CA ALA A 172 -19.61 25.79 -13.22
C ALA A 172 -19.67 24.26 -13.02
N PHE A 173 -18.95 23.70 -12.05
CA PHE A 173 -19.03 22.27 -11.75
C PHE A 173 -20.33 21.88 -11.03
N HIS A 174 -20.76 22.64 -10.03
CA HIS A 174 -22.02 22.39 -9.31
C HIS A 174 -23.24 22.44 -10.24
N SER A 175 -23.24 23.37 -11.21
CA SER A 175 -24.31 23.45 -12.22
C SER A 175 -24.48 22.16 -13.04
N VAL A 176 -23.38 21.43 -13.28
CA VAL A 176 -23.37 20.18 -14.05
C VAL A 176 -23.81 18.98 -13.20
N MET A 177 -23.52 19.00 -11.90
CA MET A 177 -23.94 17.94 -10.97
C MET A 177 -25.43 18.02 -10.62
N GLY A 178 -26.09 19.15 -10.85
CA GLY A 178 -27.48 19.37 -10.46
C GLY A 178 -27.66 19.54 -8.94
N GLU A 179 -26.57 19.75 -8.21
CA GLU A 179 -26.54 19.93 -6.76
C GLU A 179 -26.32 21.42 -6.45
N PRO A 180 -27.03 22.01 -5.45
CA PRO A 180 -26.73 23.37 -5.03
C PRO A 180 -25.27 23.44 -4.55
N PRO A 181 -24.55 24.58 -4.76
CA PRO A 181 -23.21 24.74 -4.22
C PRO A 181 -23.27 24.45 -2.72
N ALA A 182 -22.41 23.55 -2.25
CA ALA A 182 -22.36 23.19 -0.84
C ALA A 182 -22.22 24.48 0.00
N GLN A 183 -22.87 24.52 1.17
CA GLN A 183 -22.67 25.58 2.15
C GLN A 183 -21.16 25.80 2.34
N VAL A 184 -20.72 27.06 2.44
CA VAL A 184 -19.32 27.50 2.48
C VAL A 184 -18.52 26.64 3.46
N THR A 185 -17.95 25.54 2.96
CA THR A 185 -16.97 24.76 3.69
C THR A 185 -15.73 25.63 3.82
N PRO A 186 -15.02 25.57 4.95
CA PRO A 186 -13.78 26.31 5.11
C PRO A 186 -12.89 26.03 3.90
N ARG A 187 -12.35 27.08 3.28
CA ARG A 187 -11.46 26.94 2.11
C ARG A 187 -10.33 26.02 2.51
N VAL A 188 -10.31 24.80 1.96
CA VAL A 188 -9.19 23.89 2.12
C VAL A 188 -7.97 24.56 1.49
N THR A 189 -6.98 24.87 2.33
CA THR A 189 -5.73 25.47 1.87
C THR A 189 -4.86 24.38 1.24
N ARG A 190 -4.30 24.68 0.07
CA ARG A 190 -3.32 23.81 -0.58
C ARG A 190 -2.04 23.79 0.25
N TYR A 191 -1.55 22.60 0.58
CA TYR A 191 -0.30 22.46 1.30
C TYR A 191 0.92 22.55 0.38
N ASN A 192 2.03 23.05 0.94
CA ASN A 192 3.33 23.05 0.31
C ASN A 192 4.21 21.96 0.96
N ARG A 193 4.80 21.10 0.12
CA ARG A 193 5.63 19.97 0.55
C ARG A 193 6.79 20.41 1.45
N GLN A 194 7.60 21.37 1.01
CA GLN A 194 8.78 21.83 1.73
C GLN A 194 8.43 22.45 3.08
N SER A 195 7.35 23.24 3.13
CA SER A 195 6.86 23.81 4.40
C SER A 195 6.43 22.73 5.38
N LEU A 196 5.71 21.70 4.91
CA LEU A 196 5.34 20.56 5.75
C LEU A 196 6.56 19.78 6.25
N THR A 197 7.57 19.57 5.39
CA THR A 197 8.82 18.91 5.79
C THR A 197 9.51 19.70 6.89
N GLN A 198 9.62 21.02 6.75
CA GLN A 198 10.20 21.88 7.79
C GLN A 198 9.40 21.83 9.11
N GLN A 199 8.08 21.77 9.04
CA GLN A 199 7.23 21.60 10.24
C GLN A 199 7.46 20.25 10.92
N CYS A 200 7.65 19.16 10.17
CA CYS A 200 7.96 17.84 10.73
C CYS A 200 9.33 17.80 11.39
N ILE A 201 10.33 18.42 10.77
CA ILE A 201 11.70 18.50 11.33
C ILE A 201 11.69 19.34 12.61
N ALA A 202 10.92 20.44 12.65
CA ALA A 202 10.80 21.28 13.85
C ALA A 202 9.99 20.60 14.97
N ASN A 203 9.00 19.76 14.64
CA ASN A 203 8.19 19.02 15.60
C ASN A 203 7.85 17.62 15.07
N ILE A 204 8.62 16.62 15.51
CA ILE A 204 8.49 15.24 15.04
C ILE A 204 7.11 14.63 15.33
N HIS A 205 6.41 15.08 16.38
CA HIS A 205 5.08 14.56 16.71
C HIS A 205 4.01 14.96 15.68
N ARG A 206 4.25 16.02 14.90
CA ARG A 206 3.35 16.44 13.81
C ARG A 206 3.20 15.37 12.73
N VAL A 207 4.16 14.45 12.61
CA VAL A 207 4.14 13.33 11.66
C VAL A 207 2.92 12.44 11.85
N GLU A 208 2.52 12.16 13.10
CA GLU A 208 1.36 11.30 13.35
C GLU A 208 0.05 11.97 12.91
N GLU A 209 -0.06 13.28 13.13
CA GLU A 209 -1.21 14.08 12.70
C GLU A 209 -1.28 14.14 11.17
N LEU A 210 -0.16 14.44 10.51
CA LEU A 210 -0.08 14.47 9.05
C LEU A 210 -0.35 13.10 8.41
N ALA A 211 0.13 12.02 9.03
CA ALA A 211 -0.19 10.67 8.57
C ALA A 211 -1.70 10.44 8.59
N ARG A 212 -2.43 10.83 9.66
CA ARG A 212 -3.90 10.73 9.71
C ARG A 212 -4.58 11.63 8.67
N GLU A 213 -4.02 12.81 8.40
CA GLU A 213 -4.55 13.73 7.37
C GLU A 213 -4.52 13.13 5.95
N LEU A 214 -3.76 12.04 5.68
CA LEU A 214 -3.79 11.31 4.40
C LEU A 214 -5.15 10.66 4.10
N GLU A 215 -6.00 10.44 5.11
CA GLU A 215 -7.39 10.01 4.91
C GLU A 215 -8.25 11.11 4.28
N GLY A 216 -7.77 12.36 4.32
CA GLY A 216 -8.41 13.51 3.73
C GLY A 216 -8.56 13.37 2.21
N MET A 217 -9.77 13.66 1.72
CA MET A 217 -10.13 13.63 0.30
C MET A 217 -10.19 15.05 -0.25
N ASN A 218 -9.12 15.82 -0.04
CA ASN A 218 -9.13 17.29 -0.17
C ASN A 218 -8.08 17.83 -1.16
N GLY A 219 -7.30 16.96 -1.80
CA GLY A 219 -6.25 17.30 -2.76
C GLY A 219 -4.83 17.37 -2.17
N ASN A 220 -4.66 17.33 -0.85
CA ASN A 220 -3.36 17.58 -0.20
C ASN A 220 -2.51 16.32 0.04
N ALA A 221 -3.05 15.10 -0.17
CA ALA A 221 -2.33 13.87 0.17
C ALA A 221 -0.97 13.72 -0.53
N GLY A 222 -0.80 14.29 -1.73
CA GLY A 222 0.48 14.28 -2.44
C GLY A 222 1.57 15.11 -1.73
N ALA A 223 1.23 16.31 -1.25
CA ALA A 223 2.16 17.16 -0.51
C ALA A 223 2.54 16.52 0.83
N ILE A 224 1.57 15.94 1.53
CA ILE A 224 1.78 15.22 2.80
C ILE A 224 2.67 14.00 2.58
N SER A 225 2.35 13.15 1.58
CA SER A 225 3.15 11.96 1.27
C SER A 225 4.60 12.32 0.96
N GLY A 226 4.82 13.34 0.12
CA GLY A 226 6.17 13.84 -0.18
C GLY A 226 6.91 14.33 1.07
N ALA A 227 6.23 15.07 1.95
CA ALA A 227 6.83 15.60 3.17
C ALA A 227 7.25 14.49 4.15
N LEU A 228 6.43 13.43 4.28
CA LEU A 228 6.74 12.27 5.12
C LEU A 228 7.96 11.51 4.60
N VAL A 229 8.04 11.29 3.28
CA VAL A 229 9.22 10.65 2.65
C VAL A 229 10.48 11.51 2.81
N ASP A 230 10.38 12.83 2.59
CA ASP A 230 11.51 13.74 2.77
C ASP A 230 11.98 13.81 4.22
N THR A 231 11.06 13.73 5.18
CA THR A 231 11.38 13.71 6.61
C THR A 231 12.19 12.46 6.94
N ILE A 232 11.80 11.27 6.44
CA ILE A 232 12.59 10.04 6.62
C ILE A 232 14.00 10.20 6.04
N GLN A 233 14.11 10.73 4.82
CA GLN A 233 15.39 10.93 4.15
C GLN A 233 16.28 11.95 4.91
N HIS A 234 15.69 13.02 5.43
CA HIS A 234 16.38 14.02 6.22
C HIS A 234 16.92 13.43 7.52
N LEU A 235 16.09 12.74 8.29
CA LEU A 235 16.47 12.12 9.57
C LEU A 235 17.54 11.04 9.39
N TYR A 236 17.45 10.25 8.32
CA TYR A 236 18.51 9.31 7.93
C TYR A 236 19.84 10.03 7.68
N THR A 237 19.83 11.10 6.87
CA THR A 237 21.04 11.86 6.51
C THR A 237 21.64 12.55 7.74
N ALA A 238 20.80 13.04 8.66
CA ALA A 238 21.19 13.64 9.92
C ALA A 238 21.62 12.62 11.00
N LYS A 239 21.42 11.30 10.75
CA LYS A 239 21.61 10.21 11.72
C LYS A 239 20.79 10.37 13.00
N GLU A 240 19.60 10.97 12.91
CA GLU A 240 18.67 11.12 14.04
C GLU A 240 17.78 9.88 14.21
N THR A 241 18.33 8.82 14.78
CA THR A 241 17.66 7.51 14.93
C THR A 241 16.45 7.56 15.89
N MET A 242 16.50 8.38 16.94
CA MET A 242 15.39 8.57 17.88
C MET A 242 14.16 9.24 17.27
N SER A 243 14.37 10.31 16.50
CA SER A 243 13.33 10.96 15.73
C SER A 243 12.74 9.99 14.70
N LEU A 244 13.62 9.24 14.02
CA LEU A 244 13.23 8.24 13.02
C LEU A 244 12.40 7.09 13.61
N ARG A 245 12.71 6.64 14.83
CA ARG A 245 11.91 5.67 15.60
C ARG A 245 10.46 6.15 15.74
N THR A 246 10.28 7.41 16.10
CA THR A 246 8.95 8.02 16.28
C THR A 246 8.15 8.04 14.97
N VAL A 247 8.80 8.39 13.86
CA VAL A 247 8.20 8.35 12.52
C VAL A 247 7.81 6.93 12.13
N CYS A 248 8.71 5.96 12.34
CA CYS A 248 8.46 4.57 11.98
C CYS A 248 7.29 3.97 12.77
N ASN A 249 7.16 4.32 14.05
CA ASN A 249 6.04 3.90 14.90
C ASN A 249 4.72 4.56 14.49
N ALA A 250 4.73 5.83 14.10
CA ALA A 250 3.52 6.49 13.59
C ALA A 250 3.03 5.83 12.29
N LEU A 251 3.93 5.54 11.35
CA LEU A 251 3.59 4.92 10.07
C LEU A 251 3.19 3.44 10.22
N SER A 252 3.85 2.68 11.09
CA SER A 252 3.52 1.26 11.30
C SER A 252 2.14 1.05 11.95
N ARG A 253 1.62 2.04 12.67
CA ARG A 253 0.23 2.07 13.17
C ARG A 253 -0.80 2.31 12.08
N GLN A 254 -0.42 2.99 11.01
CA GLN A 254 -1.31 3.45 9.95
C GLN A 254 -0.96 2.79 8.62
N MET A 255 -0.65 1.49 8.65
CA MET A 255 -0.29 0.72 7.45
C MET A 255 -1.28 0.85 6.27
N PRO A 256 -2.60 1.00 6.46
CA PRO A 256 -3.50 1.31 5.34
C PRO A 256 -3.17 2.59 4.58
N LEU A 257 -2.63 3.62 5.24
CA LEU A 257 -2.32 4.92 4.64
C LEU A 257 -1.02 4.89 3.83
N MET A 258 -0.18 3.87 4.01
CA MET A 258 0.94 3.60 3.11
C MET A 258 0.46 3.38 1.66
N ASP A 259 -0.79 2.92 1.46
CA ASP A 259 -1.37 2.80 0.12
C ASP A 259 -1.61 4.16 -0.55
N VAL A 260 -1.75 5.22 0.24
CA VAL A 260 -1.85 6.60 -0.27
C VAL A 260 -0.46 7.13 -0.55
N ILE A 261 0.50 6.92 0.36
CA ILE A 261 1.91 7.35 0.17
C ILE A 261 2.48 6.77 -1.12
N PHE A 262 2.27 5.48 -1.37
CA PHE A 262 2.78 4.81 -2.58
C PHE A 262 2.02 5.14 -3.87
N GLN A 263 1.00 6.01 -3.83
CA GLN A 263 0.50 6.64 -5.06
C GLN A 263 1.40 7.78 -5.55
N TYR A 264 2.28 8.30 -4.69
CA TYR A 264 3.15 9.45 -4.95
C TYR A 264 4.64 9.13 -4.82
N ALA A 265 5.02 8.05 -4.14
CA ALA A 265 6.40 7.62 -3.93
C ALA A 265 6.60 6.15 -4.33
N GLN A 266 7.82 5.79 -4.68
CA GLN A 266 8.23 4.39 -4.88
C GLN A 266 8.55 3.73 -3.53
N PRO A 267 8.40 2.40 -3.39
CA PRO A 267 8.79 1.70 -2.17
C PRO A 267 10.25 1.95 -1.75
N ALA A 268 11.15 2.05 -2.72
CA ALA A 268 12.57 2.33 -2.50
C ALA A 268 12.82 3.70 -1.84
N ASP A 269 11.98 4.71 -2.10
CA ASP A 269 12.14 6.06 -1.52
C ASP A 269 12.01 6.04 0.01
N VAL A 270 11.23 5.09 0.55
CA VAL A 270 11.07 4.86 1.99
C VAL A 270 12.05 3.80 2.48
N LEU A 271 12.18 2.67 1.76
CA LEU A 271 12.92 1.51 2.25
C LEU A 271 14.43 1.66 2.15
N SER A 272 14.95 2.33 1.12
CA SER A 272 16.40 2.46 0.92
C SER A 272 17.09 3.13 2.12
N PRO A 273 16.68 4.33 2.60
CA PRO A 273 17.34 4.96 3.75
C PRO A 273 17.24 4.10 5.02
N LEU A 274 16.07 3.49 5.27
CA LEU A 274 15.88 2.64 6.45
C LEU A 274 16.73 1.36 6.39
N CYS A 275 16.79 0.69 5.24
CA CYS A 275 17.58 -0.53 5.07
C CYS A 275 19.08 -0.23 5.14
N SER A 276 19.55 0.88 4.57
CA SER A 276 20.95 1.31 4.70
C SER A 276 21.32 1.52 6.16
N LEU A 277 20.48 2.23 6.93
CA LEU A 277 20.69 2.44 8.36
C LEU A 277 20.73 1.11 9.14
N LEU A 278 19.78 0.20 8.87
CA LEU A 278 19.74 -1.11 9.52
C LEU A 278 20.95 -1.99 9.15
N ASN A 279 21.50 -1.84 7.94
CA ASN A 279 22.69 -2.58 7.49
C ASN A 279 23.99 -2.03 8.10
N GLU A 280 24.07 -0.72 8.31
CA GLU A 280 25.26 -0.02 8.82
C GLU A 280 25.24 0.17 10.35
N TRP A 281 24.27 -0.42 11.05
CA TRP A 281 24.08 -0.21 12.48
C TRP A 281 25.28 -0.67 13.31
N THR A 282 25.83 0.24 14.12
CA THR A 282 26.93 -0.03 15.06
C THR A 282 26.62 0.55 16.42
N HIS A 283 27.11 -0.08 17.50
CA HIS A 283 27.08 0.52 18.82
C HIS A 283 28.01 1.74 18.89
N ASP A 284 27.61 2.75 19.66
CA ASP A 284 28.47 3.89 19.95
C ASP A 284 29.51 3.50 21.01
N GLU A 285 30.74 4.00 20.89
CA GLU A 285 31.84 3.64 21.80
C GLU A 285 31.63 4.22 23.21
N ASP A 286 30.91 5.34 23.31
CA ASP A 286 30.59 6.03 24.57
C ASP A 286 29.24 5.59 25.17
N GLN A 287 28.63 4.53 24.61
CA GLN A 287 27.31 4.06 25.01
C GLN A 287 27.32 3.34 26.36
N SER A 288 26.60 3.89 27.34
CA SER A 288 26.40 3.25 28.64
C SER A 288 25.16 2.35 28.71
N GLU A 289 24.10 2.69 27.96
CA GLU A 289 22.82 1.97 27.92
C GLU A 289 22.57 1.41 26.52
N PHE A 290 22.25 0.11 26.43
CA PHE A 290 22.11 -0.60 25.16
C PHE A 290 20.64 -0.86 24.78
N GLN A 291 19.70 -0.68 25.71
CA GLN A 291 18.27 -0.84 25.42
C GLN A 291 17.72 0.19 24.41
N PRO A 292 18.00 1.52 24.50
CA PRO A 292 17.42 2.48 23.55
C PRO A 292 17.78 2.22 22.08
N PRO A 293 19.04 1.91 21.72
CA PRO A 293 19.41 1.51 20.34
C PRO A 293 18.64 0.29 19.84
N TYR A 294 18.41 -0.69 20.73
CA TYR A 294 17.62 -1.87 20.40
C TYR A 294 16.17 -1.49 20.05
N GLU A 295 15.59 -0.55 20.80
CA GLU A 295 14.23 -0.04 20.57
C GLU A 295 14.10 0.77 19.27
N GLU A 296 15.08 1.63 18.99
CA GLU A 296 15.18 2.37 17.74
C GLU A 296 15.28 1.42 16.54
N PHE A 297 16.21 0.46 16.60
CA PHE A 297 16.39 -0.56 15.58
C PHE A 297 15.12 -1.38 15.38
N ALA A 298 14.48 -1.81 16.47
CA ALA A 298 13.25 -2.61 16.44
C ALA A 298 12.10 -1.89 15.71
N SER A 299 11.89 -0.61 16.02
CA SER A 299 10.81 0.18 15.40
C SER A 299 11.04 0.40 13.90
N ILE A 300 12.29 0.67 13.50
CA ILE A 300 12.67 0.84 12.09
C ILE A 300 12.53 -0.48 11.34
N LEU A 301 13.03 -1.58 11.91
CA LEU A 301 12.91 -2.92 11.35
C LEU A 301 11.43 -3.30 11.18
N LEU A 302 10.58 -3.04 12.17
CA LEU A 302 9.16 -3.35 12.10
C LEU A 302 8.47 -2.67 10.91
N LEU A 303 8.76 -1.39 10.64
CA LEU A 303 8.19 -0.70 9.48
C LEU A 303 8.65 -1.34 8.16
N VAL A 304 9.94 -1.63 8.02
CA VAL A 304 10.50 -2.30 6.83
C VAL A 304 9.81 -3.64 6.58
N LEU A 305 9.65 -4.42 7.65
CA LEU A 305 8.99 -5.73 7.60
C LEU A 305 7.49 -5.63 7.30
N ALA A 306 6.80 -4.65 7.88
CA ALA A 306 5.38 -4.41 7.65
C ALA A 306 5.12 -3.99 6.19
N ILE A 307 5.94 -3.10 5.63
CA ILE A 307 5.87 -2.70 4.22
C ILE A 307 6.13 -3.92 3.32
N ASN A 308 7.20 -4.68 3.57
CA ASN A 308 7.50 -5.87 2.80
C ASN A 308 6.34 -6.89 2.83
N HIS A 309 5.80 -7.16 4.01
CA HIS A 309 4.69 -8.10 4.18
C HIS A 309 3.41 -7.62 3.47
N ARG A 310 3.06 -6.34 3.62
CA ARG A 310 1.86 -5.75 3.01
C ARG A 310 1.91 -5.82 1.48
N TYR A 311 3.05 -5.49 0.87
CA TYR A 311 3.16 -5.33 -0.59
C TYR A 311 3.87 -6.48 -1.32
N GLN A 312 4.43 -7.45 -0.59
CA GLN A 312 5.20 -8.58 -1.11
C GLN A 312 6.28 -8.14 -2.10
N LEU A 313 7.16 -7.26 -1.62
CA LEU A 313 8.21 -6.67 -2.43
C LEU A 313 9.26 -7.72 -2.81
N THR A 314 9.85 -7.54 -3.98
CA THR A 314 11.02 -8.30 -4.42
C THR A 314 12.30 -7.60 -3.98
N GLU A 315 13.42 -8.33 -3.90
CA GLU A 315 14.72 -7.80 -3.45
C GLU A 315 15.15 -6.53 -4.20
N ALA A 316 14.85 -6.45 -5.50
CA ALA A 316 15.17 -5.30 -6.35
C ALA A 316 14.45 -3.99 -5.96
N GLU A 317 13.39 -4.07 -5.16
CA GLU A 317 12.51 -2.94 -4.84
C GLU A 317 12.80 -2.31 -3.48
N PHE A 318 13.69 -2.93 -2.69
CA PHE A 318 14.22 -2.34 -1.46
C PHE A 318 15.26 -1.26 -1.77
N GLY A 319 15.93 -1.38 -2.93
CA GLY A 319 17.06 -0.56 -3.34
C GLY A 319 18.20 -1.42 -3.90
N THR A 320 19.33 -0.80 -4.22
CA THR A 320 20.52 -1.51 -4.71
C THR A 320 21.37 -1.98 -3.53
N PHE A 321 21.08 -3.18 -3.01
CA PHE A 321 21.85 -3.80 -1.94
C PHE A 321 22.58 -5.06 -2.41
N LEU A 322 23.76 -5.31 -1.82
CA LEU A 322 24.47 -6.57 -2.02
C LEU A 322 23.73 -7.72 -1.30
N PRO A 323 23.73 -8.95 -1.84
CA PRO A 323 23.03 -10.09 -1.23
C PRO A 323 23.50 -10.44 0.20
N ASP A 324 24.72 -10.06 0.58
CA ASP A 324 25.31 -10.36 1.90
C ASP A 324 24.96 -9.33 2.98
N THR A 325 24.21 -8.28 2.63
CA THR A 325 23.71 -7.29 3.60
C THR A 325 22.78 -7.92 4.63
N PHE A 326 22.75 -7.35 5.85
CA PHE A 326 21.91 -7.85 6.94
C PHE A 326 20.46 -8.05 6.51
N ILE A 327 19.82 -7.04 5.90
CA ILE A 327 18.42 -7.11 5.51
C ILE A 327 18.16 -8.23 4.49
N MET A 328 19.01 -8.40 3.47
CA MET A 328 18.83 -9.45 2.46
C MET A 328 19.01 -10.85 3.06
N ARG A 329 19.98 -11.02 3.95
CA ARG A 329 20.16 -12.26 4.71
C ARG A 329 18.99 -12.54 5.64
N PHE A 330 18.51 -11.52 6.34
CA PHE A 330 17.39 -11.63 7.26
C PHE A 330 16.10 -12.01 6.53
N LEU A 331 15.75 -11.34 5.43
CA LEU A 331 14.56 -11.63 4.64
C LEU A 331 14.58 -13.04 4.02
N SER A 332 15.75 -13.51 3.58
CA SER A 332 15.88 -14.86 2.98
C SER A 332 15.85 -15.99 4.02
N SER A 333 16.31 -15.73 5.25
CA SER A 333 16.46 -16.75 6.31
C SER A 333 15.58 -16.53 7.56
N MET A 334 14.63 -15.58 7.52
CA MET A 334 13.79 -15.14 8.65
C MET A 334 13.13 -16.24 9.49
N SER A 335 12.87 -17.40 8.91
CA SER A 335 12.16 -18.53 9.54
C SER A 335 13.02 -19.79 9.64
N SER A 336 14.28 -19.71 9.24
CA SER A 336 15.21 -20.83 9.22
C SER A 336 16.12 -20.72 10.44
N SER A 337 16.16 -21.76 11.25
CA SER A 337 17.14 -21.88 12.33
C SER A 337 18.49 -22.36 11.80
N ILE A 338 19.55 -21.99 12.52
CA ILE A 338 20.92 -22.43 12.25
C ILE A 338 21.20 -23.65 13.13
N PRO A 339 21.59 -24.81 12.56
CA PRO A 339 21.97 -25.97 13.37
C PRO A 339 23.11 -25.62 14.32
N THR A 340 23.06 -26.12 15.56
CA THR A 340 24.04 -25.78 16.62
C THR A 340 25.49 -26.10 16.23
N GLY A 341 25.72 -27.15 15.46
CA GLY A 341 27.06 -27.49 14.95
C GLY A 341 27.56 -26.63 13.78
N ALA A 342 26.72 -25.74 13.24
CA ALA A 342 27.04 -24.82 12.16
C ALA A 342 27.13 -23.36 12.63
N LEU A 343 26.87 -23.08 13.91
CA LEU A 343 27.10 -21.77 14.52
C LEU A 343 28.60 -21.47 14.58
N ASP A 344 28.97 -20.24 14.28
CA ASP A 344 30.33 -19.77 14.54
C ASP A 344 30.54 -19.48 16.05
N ASP A 345 31.81 -19.28 16.44
CA ASP A 345 32.19 -19.09 17.84
C ASP A 345 31.52 -17.87 18.47
N ASP A 346 31.25 -16.82 17.70
CA ASP A 346 30.67 -15.58 18.21
C ASP A 346 29.14 -15.68 18.31
N GLN A 347 28.48 -16.26 17.30
CA GLN A 347 27.07 -16.63 17.33
C GLN A 347 26.75 -17.57 18.50
N SER A 348 27.62 -18.57 18.75
CA SER A 348 27.44 -19.48 19.88
C SER A 348 27.52 -18.76 21.23
N LYS A 349 28.47 -17.82 21.39
CA LYS A 349 28.57 -17.00 22.61
C LYS A 349 27.36 -16.09 22.78
N GLN A 350 26.93 -15.42 21.71
CA GLN A 350 25.78 -14.52 21.70
C GLN A 350 24.49 -15.27 22.05
N LEU A 351 24.24 -16.42 21.41
CA LEU A 351 23.10 -17.28 21.71
C LEU A 351 23.11 -17.73 23.17
N THR A 352 24.28 -18.14 23.70
CA THR A 352 24.43 -18.55 25.11
C THR A 352 24.09 -17.41 26.06
N LYS A 353 24.56 -16.19 25.78
CA LYS A 353 24.24 -15.01 26.60
C LYS A 353 22.74 -14.67 26.56
N TRP A 354 22.09 -14.74 25.40
CA TRP A 354 20.65 -14.53 25.28
C TRP A 354 19.84 -15.58 26.03
N VAL A 355 20.22 -16.86 25.94
CA VAL A 355 19.59 -17.95 26.71
C VAL A 355 19.74 -17.71 28.21
N GLN A 356 20.90 -17.25 28.67
CA GLN A 356 21.12 -16.90 30.08
C GLN A 356 20.26 -15.70 30.50
N GLY A 357 20.23 -14.62 29.72
CA GLY A 357 19.42 -13.44 30.04
C GLY A 357 17.91 -13.72 30.08
N LEU A 358 17.41 -14.58 29.20
CA LEU A 358 15.98 -14.90 29.11
C LEU A 358 15.52 -15.95 30.13
N TYR A 359 16.36 -16.92 30.46
CA TYR A 359 15.93 -18.12 31.20
C TYR A 359 16.71 -18.43 32.48
N ALA A 360 17.82 -17.73 32.77
CA ALA A 360 18.51 -17.95 34.04
C ALA A 360 17.66 -17.43 35.19
N THR A 361 17.40 -18.28 36.17
CA THR A 361 16.63 -17.94 37.36
C THR A 361 17.54 -17.65 38.55
N ASP A 362 17.12 -16.74 39.41
CA ASP A 362 17.75 -16.48 40.71
C ASP A 362 17.36 -17.55 41.75
N GLU A 363 17.81 -17.35 43.00
CA GLU A 363 17.49 -18.24 44.13
C GLU A 363 15.99 -18.25 44.48
N GLN A 364 15.23 -17.24 44.06
CA GLN A 364 13.77 -17.15 44.22
C GLN A 364 13.00 -17.81 43.07
N GLY A 365 13.67 -18.23 42.00
CA GLY A 365 13.06 -18.84 40.83
C GLY A 365 12.54 -17.83 39.80
N GLU A 366 12.85 -16.55 39.97
CA GLU A 366 12.50 -15.48 39.03
C GLU A 366 13.62 -15.32 38.00
N THR A 367 13.27 -14.94 36.78
CA THR A 367 14.27 -14.73 35.71
C THR A 367 15.12 -13.49 36.01
N ASN A 368 16.44 -13.60 35.91
CA ASN A 368 17.41 -12.52 36.17
C ASN A 368 17.22 -11.27 35.29
N GLY A 369 16.45 -11.39 34.20
CA GLY A 369 16.17 -10.33 33.26
C GLY A 369 17.31 -10.10 32.27
N ILE A 370 17.03 -9.29 31.25
CA ILE A 370 17.99 -8.96 30.20
C ILE A 370 18.89 -7.83 30.71
N SER A 371 20.18 -8.13 30.86
CA SER A 371 21.18 -7.13 31.25
C SER A 371 21.73 -6.36 30.05
N ASP A 372 22.19 -5.13 30.28
CA ASP A 372 22.94 -4.35 29.28
C ASP A 372 24.19 -5.08 28.79
N GLU A 373 24.80 -5.94 29.63
CA GLU A 373 25.92 -6.78 29.21
C GLU A 373 25.53 -7.79 28.13
N THR A 374 24.28 -8.26 28.12
CA THR A 374 23.77 -9.17 27.07
C THR A 374 23.65 -8.41 25.75
N MET A 375 23.09 -7.20 25.79
CA MET A 375 22.86 -6.35 24.63
C MET A 375 24.15 -5.71 24.09
N SER A 376 25.19 -5.51 24.92
CA SER A 376 26.47 -4.98 24.45
C SER A 376 27.32 -6.00 23.68
N HIS A 377 27.15 -7.29 23.95
CA HIS A 377 27.92 -8.38 23.31
C HIS A 377 27.28 -8.90 22.02
N CYS A 378 26.04 -8.52 21.74
CA CYS A 378 25.30 -8.95 20.57
C CYS A 378 24.67 -7.71 19.95
N PRO A 379 25.04 -7.28 18.74
CA PRO A 379 24.32 -6.18 18.09
C PRO A 379 22.92 -6.64 17.68
N PRO A 380 21.94 -5.71 17.55
CA PRO A 380 20.57 -6.04 17.16
C PRO A 380 20.51 -6.94 15.92
N GLN A 381 21.31 -6.62 14.89
CA GLN A 381 21.42 -7.42 13.66
C GLN A 381 21.71 -8.91 13.93
N SER A 382 22.68 -9.19 14.80
CA SER A 382 23.06 -10.57 15.13
C SER A 382 21.98 -11.26 15.94
N PHE A 383 21.37 -10.54 16.90
CA PHE A 383 20.24 -11.04 17.66
C PHE A 383 19.10 -11.51 16.75
N TYR A 384 18.61 -10.65 15.85
CA TYR A 384 17.49 -10.97 14.96
C TYR A 384 17.76 -12.17 14.05
N LEU A 385 19.00 -12.38 13.58
CA LEU A 385 19.39 -13.57 12.80
C LEU A 385 19.39 -14.86 13.65
N LEU A 386 19.61 -14.76 14.95
CA LEU A 386 19.65 -15.90 15.88
C LEU A 386 18.27 -16.26 16.46
N VAL A 387 17.26 -15.39 16.33
CA VAL A 387 15.92 -15.60 16.93
C VAL A 387 15.28 -16.94 16.54
N PRO A 388 15.25 -17.39 15.26
CA PRO A 388 14.69 -18.70 14.92
C PRO A 388 15.41 -19.85 15.64
N THR A 389 16.74 -19.76 15.77
CA THR A 389 17.56 -20.74 16.50
C THR A 389 17.27 -20.70 18.00
N LEU A 390 17.10 -19.51 18.58
CA LEU A 390 16.71 -19.35 19.98
C LEU A 390 15.39 -20.06 20.26
N PHE A 391 14.36 -19.85 19.42
CA PHE A 391 13.07 -20.52 19.55
C PHE A 391 13.19 -22.05 19.46
N GLU A 392 13.95 -22.55 18.47
CA GLU A 392 14.21 -23.99 18.34
C GLU A 392 14.88 -24.56 19.60
N GLN A 393 15.94 -23.92 20.09
CA GLN A 393 16.67 -24.38 21.26
C GLN A 393 15.82 -24.33 22.53
N SER A 394 14.98 -23.30 22.70
CA SER A 394 14.05 -23.20 23.84
C SER A 394 13.04 -24.34 23.86
N VAL A 395 12.46 -24.68 22.70
CA VAL A 395 11.53 -25.82 22.58
C VAL A 395 12.23 -27.15 22.83
N GLN A 396 13.45 -27.33 22.29
CA GLN A 396 14.26 -28.52 22.52
C GLN A 396 14.67 -28.67 24.00
N ALA A 397 15.03 -27.59 24.68
CA ALA A 397 15.38 -27.59 26.10
C ALA A 397 14.19 -28.00 26.98
N CYS A 398 12.99 -27.49 26.71
CA CYS A 398 11.78 -27.92 27.40
C CYS A 398 11.45 -29.39 27.14
N LYS A 399 11.61 -29.85 25.89
CA LYS A 399 11.40 -31.27 25.54
C LYS A 399 12.36 -32.20 26.28
N LEU A 400 13.60 -31.76 26.50
CA LEU A 400 14.62 -32.48 27.26
C LEU A 400 14.51 -32.29 28.78
N MET A 401 13.49 -31.57 29.25
CA MET A 401 13.28 -31.21 30.67
C MET A 401 14.47 -30.44 31.28
N ALA A 402 15.28 -29.78 30.44
CA ALA A 402 16.37 -28.90 30.87
C ALA A 402 15.88 -27.49 31.21
N LEU A 403 14.70 -27.11 30.69
CA LEU A 403 14.04 -25.83 30.93
C LEU A 403 12.59 -26.08 31.35
N ASP A 404 12.17 -25.53 32.49
CA ASP A 404 10.77 -25.61 32.92
C ASP A 404 9.85 -24.76 32.03
N ILE A 405 8.61 -25.22 31.85
CA ILE A 405 7.64 -24.55 30.97
C ILE A 405 7.22 -23.17 31.51
N ASN A 406 7.25 -22.96 32.83
CA ASN A 406 6.94 -21.65 33.42
C ASN A 406 8.11 -20.70 33.25
N THR A 407 9.35 -21.19 33.39
CA THR A 407 10.56 -20.40 33.06
C THR A 407 10.58 -20.01 31.59
N LEU A 408 10.15 -20.90 30.68
CA LEU A 408 9.95 -20.55 29.27
C LEU A 408 8.94 -19.40 29.14
N LYS A 409 7.76 -19.52 29.76
CA LYS A 409 6.72 -18.48 29.70
C LYS A 409 7.20 -17.14 30.23
N GLY A 410 7.92 -17.12 31.36
CA GLY A 410 8.52 -15.90 31.93
C GLY A 410 9.55 -15.29 30.98
N GLY A 411 10.45 -16.10 30.43
CA GLY A 411 11.45 -15.61 29.46
C GLY A 411 10.82 -15.05 28.17
N LEU A 412 9.69 -15.60 27.72
CA LEU A 412 8.95 -15.08 26.56
C LEU A 412 8.28 -13.72 26.84
N GLU A 413 8.04 -13.34 28.09
CA GLU A 413 7.49 -12.02 28.43
C GLU A 413 8.46 -10.89 28.05
N PHE A 414 9.77 -11.10 28.20
CA PHE A 414 10.75 -10.12 27.74
C PHE A 414 10.75 -9.91 26.22
N LEU A 415 10.36 -10.93 25.44
CA LEU A 415 10.22 -10.78 23.98
C LEU A 415 8.99 -9.95 23.60
N LEU A 416 8.10 -9.63 24.55
CA LEU A 416 6.94 -8.76 24.33
C LEU A 416 7.26 -7.27 24.58
N GLU A 417 8.46 -6.96 25.07
CA GLU A 417 8.92 -5.59 25.25
C GLU A 417 9.22 -4.91 23.90
N PRO A 418 8.93 -3.61 23.71
CA PRO A 418 9.06 -2.90 22.42
C PRO A 418 10.38 -3.13 21.68
N PHE A 419 11.49 -3.23 22.43
CA PHE A 419 12.84 -3.34 21.87
C PHE A 419 13.20 -4.73 21.32
N LEU A 420 12.45 -5.78 21.69
CA LEU A 420 12.60 -7.12 21.12
C LEU A 420 11.36 -7.60 20.36
N LEU A 421 10.23 -6.91 20.49
CA LEU A 421 8.95 -7.35 19.97
C LEU A 421 8.95 -7.76 18.49
N PRO A 422 9.66 -7.09 17.56
CA PRO A 422 9.74 -7.54 16.16
C PRO A 422 10.38 -8.92 15.98
N SER A 423 11.10 -9.45 16.98
CA SER A 423 11.72 -10.78 16.94
C SER A 423 10.68 -11.88 16.79
N LEU A 424 9.47 -11.64 17.29
CA LEU A 424 8.34 -12.56 17.17
C LEU A 424 8.00 -12.90 15.72
N ILE A 425 8.29 -12.01 14.76
CA ILE A 425 8.09 -12.30 13.34
C ILE A 425 8.93 -13.53 12.94
N GLY A 426 10.21 -13.57 13.32
CA GLY A 426 11.10 -14.69 13.03
C GLY A 426 10.72 -15.95 13.81
N GLY A 427 10.50 -15.81 15.13
CA GLY A 427 10.14 -16.93 16.00
C GLY A 427 8.81 -17.60 15.65
N LEU A 428 7.76 -16.82 15.40
CA LEU A 428 6.44 -17.34 15.00
C LEU A 428 6.46 -17.88 13.55
N SER A 429 7.26 -17.29 12.65
CA SER A 429 7.42 -17.82 11.29
C SER A 429 8.16 -19.16 11.29
N TRP A 430 9.16 -19.33 12.17
CA TRP A 430 9.80 -20.62 12.41
C TRP A 430 8.79 -21.65 12.94
N ALA A 431 8.02 -21.30 13.99
CA ALA A 431 7.01 -22.19 14.56
C ALA A 431 5.95 -22.62 13.54
N THR A 432 5.62 -21.75 12.58
CA THR A 432 4.69 -22.06 11.50
C THR A 432 5.22 -23.10 10.51
N LYS A 433 6.54 -23.10 10.24
CA LYS A 433 7.22 -24.06 9.36
C LYS A 433 7.60 -25.37 10.05
N HIS A 434 7.69 -25.36 11.38
CA HIS A 434 8.02 -26.53 12.18
C HIS A 434 6.93 -27.61 12.05
N SER A 435 7.33 -28.86 11.81
CA SER A 435 6.39 -29.98 11.64
C SER A 435 5.72 -30.32 12.96
N TRP A 436 4.38 -30.41 12.96
CA TRP A 436 3.60 -30.78 14.15
C TRP A 436 3.67 -32.27 14.52
N GLU A 437 4.15 -33.15 13.62
CA GLU A 437 4.01 -34.60 13.74
C GLU A 437 5.28 -35.34 14.18
N ASP A 438 6.47 -34.80 13.89
CA ASP A 438 7.72 -35.58 13.95
C ASP A 438 8.51 -35.41 15.25
N HIS A 439 8.15 -34.42 16.06
CA HIS A 439 9.04 -33.94 17.12
C HIS A 439 8.49 -34.07 18.55
N GLY A 440 7.21 -34.43 18.75
CA GLY A 440 6.64 -34.67 20.08
C GLY A 440 6.60 -33.43 21.00
N ASP A 441 6.72 -32.24 20.42
CA ASP A 441 6.82 -30.93 21.08
C ASP A 441 5.58 -30.04 20.86
N SER A 442 4.55 -30.57 20.18
CA SER A 442 3.30 -29.86 19.87
C SER A 442 2.66 -29.12 21.06
N GLU A 443 2.72 -29.70 22.27
CA GLU A 443 2.15 -29.08 23.46
C GLU A 443 2.97 -27.87 23.95
N ILE A 444 4.31 -27.97 23.89
CA ILE A 444 5.22 -26.88 24.24
C ILE A 444 5.00 -25.71 23.27
N LEU A 445 4.92 -26.03 21.96
CA LEU A 445 4.68 -25.05 20.91
C LEU A 445 3.32 -24.34 21.08
N LEU A 446 2.24 -25.07 21.39
CA LEU A 446 0.94 -24.46 21.62
C LEU A 446 0.93 -23.54 22.85
N GLN A 447 1.63 -23.90 23.93
CA GLN A 447 1.74 -23.05 25.11
C GLN A 447 2.57 -21.78 24.83
N MET A 448 3.66 -21.91 24.08
CA MET A 448 4.45 -20.77 23.60
C MET A 448 3.60 -19.85 22.70
N LEU A 449 2.89 -20.41 21.72
CA LEU A 449 2.01 -19.64 20.83
C LEU A 449 0.91 -18.92 21.59
N ARG A 450 0.28 -19.54 22.59
CA ARG A 450 -0.72 -18.85 23.43
C ARG A 450 -0.14 -17.62 24.11
N LYS A 451 1.02 -17.76 24.75
CA LYS A 451 1.65 -16.65 25.48
C LYS A 451 2.03 -15.50 24.54
N LEU A 452 2.48 -15.80 23.33
CA LEU A 452 2.94 -14.81 22.36
C LEU A 452 1.83 -14.19 21.52
N VAL A 453 0.76 -14.93 21.20
CA VAL A 453 -0.37 -14.44 20.40
C VAL A 453 -1.39 -13.70 21.27
N GLN A 454 -1.57 -14.13 22.52
CA GLN A 454 -2.52 -13.53 23.45
C GLN A 454 -1.81 -13.24 24.79
N PRO A 455 -0.97 -12.19 24.85
CA PRO A 455 -0.29 -11.82 26.07
C PRO A 455 -1.29 -11.27 27.11
N ASP A 456 -1.06 -11.58 28.39
CA ASP A 456 -1.94 -11.19 29.50
C ASP A 456 -1.89 -9.67 29.79
N SER A 457 -0.74 -9.04 29.52
CA SER A 457 -0.49 -7.62 29.78
C SER A 457 0.37 -7.01 28.67
N ILE A 458 -0.27 -6.32 27.73
CA ILE A 458 0.40 -5.50 26.72
C ILE A 458 -0.37 -4.19 26.51
N SER A 459 0.33 -3.06 26.49
CA SER A 459 -0.30 -1.74 26.43
C SER A 459 0.47 -0.76 25.55
N GLY A 460 -0.17 0.37 25.21
CA GLY A 460 0.46 1.46 24.48
C GLY A 460 1.10 1.03 23.17
N ASP A 461 2.36 1.43 22.98
CA ASP A 461 3.15 1.23 21.78
C ASP A 461 3.41 -0.26 21.49
N ALA A 462 3.71 -1.05 22.53
CA ALA A 462 3.92 -2.49 22.41
C ALA A 462 2.68 -3.18 21.84
N LYS A 463 1.47 -2.79 22.27
CA LYS A 463 0.22 -3.37 21.76
C LYS A 463 0.03 -3.09 20.28
N ALA A 464 0.31 -1.86 19.84
CA ALA A 464 0.19 -1.50 18.43
C ALA A 464 1.20 -2.24 17.56
N MET A 465 2.47 -2.34 18.01
CA MET A 465 3.50 -3.13 17.34
C MET A 465 3.11 -4.61 17.25
N HIS A 466 2.58 -5.17 18.33
CA HIS A 466 2.13 -6.56 18.40
C HIS A 466 0.99 -6.84 17.41
N GLN A 467 0.01 -5.93 17.31
CA GLN A 467 -1.06 -6.05 16.30
C GLN A 467 -0.51 -6.05 14.87
N THR A 468 0.48 -5.20 14.58
CA THR A 468 1.17 -5.19 13.28
C THR A 468 1.90 -6.51 13.02
N ILE A 469 2.56 -7.07 14.04
CA ILE A 469 3.25 -8.37 13.95
C ILE A 469 2.27 -9.52 13.73
N LEU A 470 1.17 -9.57 14.49
CA LEU A 470 0.12 -10.57 14.31
C LEU A 470 -0.46 -10.49 12.89
N ALA A 471 -0.69 -9.28 12.38
CA ALA A 471 -1.14 -9.08 11.01
C ALA A 471 -0.16 -9.64 9.96
N MET A 472 1.13 -9.79 10.29
CA MET A 472 2.13 -10.40 9.42
C MET A 472 2.14 -11.93 9.45
N VAL A 473 1.96 -12.53 10.62
CA VAL A 473 2.07 -13.99 10.80
C VAL A 473 0.71 -14.70 10.79
N ALA A 474 -0.40 -13.97 10.93
CA ALA A 474 -1.74 -14.53 11.12
C ALA A 474 -2.15 -15.51 10.03
N ARG A 475 -1.93 -15.18 8.76
CA ARG A 475 -2.36 -16.05 7.65
C ARG A 475 -1.63 -17.38 7.63
N SER A 476 -0.30 -17.35 7.75
CA SER A 476 0.54 -18.55 7.71
C SER A 476 0.32 -19.40 8.95
N LEU A 477 0.27 -18.77 10.13
CA LEU A 477 0.03 -19.44 11.40
C LEU A 477 -1.38 -20.05 11.47
N ALA A 478 -2.43 -19.31 11.08
CA ALA A 478 -3.79 -19.84 11.05
C ALA A 478 -3.92 -21.04 10.11
N THR A 479 -3.27 -21.01 8.94
CA THR A 479 -3.25 -22.14 8.00
C THR A 479 -2.57 -23.36 8.63
N SER A 480 -1.44 -23.17 9.31
CA SER A 480 -0.71 -24.25 10.00
C SER A 480 -1.54 -24.84 11.15
N LEU A 481 -2.21 -24.00 11.95
CA LEU A 481 -3.11 -24.43 13.03
C LEU A 481 -4.37 -25.12 12.52
N GLN A 482 -4.95 -24.67 11.40
CA GLN A 482 -6.08 -25.34 10.75
C GLN A 482 -5.69 -26.73 10.26
N GLU A 483 -4.49 -26.90 9.71
CA GLU A 483 -3.99 -28.21 9.31
C GLU A 483 -3.80 -29.13 10.54
N LEU A 484 -3.27 -28.60 11.65
CA LEU A 484 -3.20 -29.33 12.92
C LEU A 484 -4.60 -29.75 13.41
N GLN A 485 -5.59 -28.85 13.39
CA GLN A 485 -6.97 -29.14 13.80
C GLN A 485 -7.62 -30.19 12.92
N ARG A 486 -7.42 -30.12 11.60
CA ARG A 486 -7.94 -31.10 10.63
C ARG A 486 -7.39 -32.50 10.92
N ARG A 487 -6.12 -32.59 11.34
CA ARG A 487 -5.45 -33.85 11.68
C ARG A 487 -5.79 -34.35 13.07
N GLN A 488 -6.00 -33.45 14.04
CA GLN A 488 -6.34 -33.77 15.43
C GLN A 488 -7.66 -33.12 15.87
N PRO A 489 -8.82 -33.59 15.38
CA PRO A 489 -10.12 -32.95 15.62
C PRO A 489 -10.59 -32.97 17.09
N LYS A 490 -9.90 -33.72 17.96
CA LYS A 490 -10.19 -33.78 19.40
C LYS A 490 -9.59 -32.61 20.20
N ARG A 491 -8.61 -31.88 19.63
CA ARG A 491 -7.96 -30.73 20.28
C ARG A 491 -8.84 -29.48 20.14
N LYS A 492 -9.52 -29.09 21.22
CA LYS A 492 -10.38 -27.88 21.28
C LYS A 492 -9.59 -26.60 21.54
N ASP A 493 -8.35 -26.76 21.95
CA ASP A 493 -7.46 -25.74 22.49
C ASP A 493 -6.74 -24.93 21.38
N VAL A 494 -6.92 -25.35 20.12
CA VAL A 494 -6.44 -24.68 18.90
C VAL A 494 -7.43 -23.63 18.38
N PHE A 495 -8.73 -23.83 18.60
CA PHE A 495 -9.78 -22.97 18.05
C PHE A 495 -9.69 -21.49 18.48
N PRO A 496 -9.47 -21.17 19.78
CA PRO A 496 -9.35 -19.77 20.22
C PRO A 496 -8.19 -19.03 19.54
N LEU A 497 -7.08 -19.71 19.28
CA LEU A 497 -5.94 -19.11 18.57
C LEU A 497 -6.30 -18.80 17.12
N ILE A 498 -7.02 -19.69 16.44
CA ILE A 498 -7.46 -19.45 15.07
C ILE A 498 -8.40 -18.23 15.02
N GLU A 499 -9.32 -18.10 15.97
CA GLU A 499 -10.27 -16.99 16.05
C GLU A 499 -9.55 -15.64 16.24
N ILE A 500 -8.57 -15.57 17.14
CA ILE A 500 -7.75 -14.36 17.33
C ILE A 500 -6.98 -14.02 16.06
N LEU A 501 -6.39 -15.00 15.37
CA LEU A 501 -5.63 -14.72 14.16
C LEU A 501 -6.52 -14.30 12.99
N GLN A 502 -7.80 -14.70 12.96
CA GLN A 502 -8.74 -14.32 11.91
C GLN A 502 -9.00 -12.82 11.85
N SER A 503 -9.06 -12.12 12.99
CA SER A 503 -9.25 -10.67 13.02
C SER A 503 -8.08 -9.86 12.44
N HIS A 504 -6.93 -10.50 12.22
CA HIS A 504 -5.70 -9.86 11.75
C HIS A 504 -5.34 -10.19 10.28
N GLN A 505 -6.20 -10.88 9.51
CA GLN A 505 -5.87 -11.38 8.17
C GLN A 505 -5.95 -10.35 7.01
N ASP A 506 -6.53 -9.17 7.25
CA ASP A 506 -6.86 -8.16 6.23
C ASP A 506 -5.68 -7.26 5.80
N SER A 507 -4.45 -7.64 6.13
CA SER A 507 -3.29 -6.75 6.07
C SER A 507 -2.52 -6.75 4.75
N GLN A 508 -2.72 -7.72 3.85
CA GLN A 508 -1.95 -7.84 2.60
C GLN A 508 -2.63 -7.21 1.39
N ARG A 509 -1.87 -6.41 0.64
CA ARG A 509 -2.17 -5.82 -0.68
C ARG A 509 -1.49 -6.60 -1.81
N SER A 510 -1.56 -7.92 -1.75
CA SER A 510 -0.90 -8.78 -2.73
C SER A 510 -1.78 -9.04 -3.95
N GLY A 511 -1.15 -9.08 -5.13
CA GLY A 511 -1.77 -9.55 -6.36
C GLY A 511 -2.06 -11.07 -6.39
N LYS A 512 -1.84 -11.80 -5.29
CA LYS A 512 -2.15 -13.24 -5.16
C LYS A 512 -3.62 -13.44 -4.77
N GLY A 513 -4.36 -14.21 -5.55
CA GLY A 513 -5.76 -14.58 -5.26
C GLY A 513 -5.88 -15.42 -3.99
N SER A 514 -7.03 -15.30 -3.31
CA SER A 514 -7.34 -16.19 -2.17
C SER A 514 -7.55 -17.63 -2.64
N ALA A 515 -7.43 -18.61 -1.73
CA ALA A 515 -7.67 -20.01 -2.06
C ALA A 515 -9.09 -20.27 -2.57
N VAL A 516 -10.07 -19.49 -2.07
CA VAL A 516 -11.48 -19.55 -2.49
C VAL A 516 -11.66 -19.00 -3.89
N GLU A 517 -11.11 -17.81 -4.17
CA GLU A 517 -11.16 -17.23 -5.52
C GLU A 517 -10.42 -18.09 -6.54
N LEU A 518 -9.30 -18.69 -6.15
CA LEU A 518 -8.58 -19.61 -7.02
C LEU A 518 -9.41 -20.85 -7.32
N ALA A 519 -10.07 -21.43 -6.32
CA ALA A 519 -10.99 -22.55 -6.52
C ALA A 519 -12.14 -22.16 -7.46
N GLU A 520 -12.70 -20.96 -7.31
CA GLU A 520 -13.74 -20.42 -8.20
C GLU A 520 -13.23 -20.30 -9.65
N TRP A 521 -12.07 -19.68 -9.87
CA TRP A 521 -11.50 -19.47 -11.20
C TRP A 521 -11.07 -20.78 -11.88
N CYS A 522 -10.69 -21.78 -11.09
CA CYS A 522 -10.34 -23.13 -11.56
C CYS A 522 -11.58 -24.02 -11.79
N ALA A 523 -12.69 -23.75 -11.10
CA ALA A 523 -13.93 -24.51 -11.23
C ALA A 523 -14.74 -24.15 -12.49
N THR A 524 -14.34 -23.13 -13.24
CA THR A 524 -15.00 -22.74 -14.50
C THR A 524 -15.07 -23.92 -15.48
N PRO A 525 -16.29 -24.34 -15.90
CA PRO A 525 -16.44 -25.40 -16.88
C PRO A 525 -15.79 -25.02 -18.22
N GLU A 526 -15.34 -26.02 -18.99
CA GLU A 526 -14.69 -25.84 -20.30
C GLU A 526 -13.24 -25.31 -20.32
N GLY A 527 -12.50 -25.41 -19.21
CA GLY A 527 -11.03 -25.22 -19.24
C GLY A 527 -10.42 -24.46 -18.07
N GLY A 528 -11.14 -24.33 -16.94
CA GLY A 528 -10.65 -23.70 -15.72
C GLY A 528 -10.11 -22.29 -15.97
N LEU A 529 -8.90 -22.02 -15.47
CA LEU A 529 -8.29 -20.69 -15.53
C LEU A 529 -8.12 -20.13 -16.96
N ARG A 530 -7.89 -20.99 -17.97
CA ARG A 530 -7.81 -20.56 -19.38
C ARG A 530 -9.16 -20.05 -19.90
N ALA A 531 -10.25 -20.72 -19.52
CA ALA A 531 -11.61 -20.31 -19.88
C ALA A 531 -11.99 -19.00 -19.18
N THR A 532 -11.57 -18.82 -17.92
CA THR A 532 -11.76 -17.58 -17.16
C THR A 532 -11.09 -16.38 -17.83
N VAL A 533 -9.81 -16.50 -18.24
CA VAL A 533 -9.11 -15.43 -18.97
C VAL A 533 -9.82 -15.09 -20.29
N ARG A 534 -10.26 -16.11 -21.03
CA ARG A 534 -11.02 -15.91 -22.28
C ARG A 534 -12.34 -15.16 -22.02
N SER A 535 -13.06 -15.55 -20.97
CA SER A 535 -14.32 -14.91 -20.58
C SER A 535 -14.13 -13.44 -20.20
N ILE A 536 -13.03 -13.12 -19.50
CA ILE A 536 -12.67 -11.74 -19.15
C ILE A 536 -12.47 -10.89 -20.40
N VAL A 537 -11.64 -11.34 -21.35
CA VAL A 537 -11.40 -10.60 -22.60
C VAL A 537 -12.71 -10.39 -23.35
N ARG A 538 -13.52 -11.45 -23.48
CA ARG A 538 -14.83 -11.38 -24.13
C ARG A 538 -15.80 -10.41 -23.45
N GLY A 539 -15.84 -10.42 -22.13
CA GLY A 539 -16.70 -9.54 -21.33
C GLY A 539 -16.32 -8.06 -21.50
N LEU A 540 -15.03 -7.76 -21.44
CA LEU A 540 -14.51 -6.40 -21.68
C LEU A 540 -14.78 -5.91 -23.11
N VAL A 541 -14.61 -6.78 -24.12
CA VAL A 541 -14.94 -6.45 -25.51
C VAL A 541 -16.43 -6.18 -25.67
N ARG A 542 -17.30 -7.01 -25.08
CA ARG A 542 -18.75 -6.76 -25.09
C ARG A 542 -19.12 -5.44 -24.43
N TRP A 543 -18.50 -5.12 -23.28
CA TRP A 543 -18.73 -3.87 -22.57
C TRP A 543 -18.26 -2.65 -23.36
N SER A 544 -17.14 -2.76 -24.10
CA SER A 544 -16.68 -1.68 -25.00
C SER A 544 -17.68 -1.33 -26.12
N GLY A 545 -18.49 -2.30 -26.55
CA GLY A 545 -19.52 -2.12 -27.58
C GLY A 545 -20.86 -1.60 -27.05
N GLN A 546 -21.05 -1.52 -25.73
CA GLN A 546 -22.27 -1.00 -25.12
C GLN A 546 -22.18 0.53 -25.03
N GLY A 547 -23.23 1.23 -25.50
CA GLY A 547 -23.29 2.70 -25.50
C GLY A 547 -23.04 3.31 -24.11
N SER A 548 -22.34 4.45 -24.12
CA SER A 548 -21.73 5.18 -22.98
C SER A 548 -22.62 5.54 -21.77
N ILE A 549 -23.92 5.28 -21.77
CA ILE A 549 -24.82 5.88 -20.78
C ILE A 549 -25.48 4.78 -19.94
N ASN A 550 -25.10 4.70 -18.67
CA ASN A 550 -25.74 3.92 -17.61
C ASN A 550 -25.62 2.39 -17.72
N THR A 551 -24.46 1.89 -18.14
CA THR A 551 -24.13 0.46 -17.99
C THR A 551 -23.16 0.27 -16.83
N MET A 552 -23.55 -0.58 -15.88
CA MET A 552 -22.71 -0.99 -14.75
C MET A 552 -21.33 -1.42 -15.26
N ALA A 553 -20.27 -1.03 -14.56
CA ALA A 553 -18.91 -1.41 -14.90
C ALA A 553 -18.79 -2.95 -14.94
N TYR A 554 -18.04 -3.47 -15.91
CA TYR A 554 -17.82 -4.91 -16.00
C TYR A 554 -17.00 -5.40 -14.81
N ASN A 555 -17.47 -6.43 -14.10
CA ASN A 555 -16.80 -6.98 -12.93
C ASN A 555 -15.44 -7.61 -13.30
N TYR A 556 -14.40 -6.78 -13.28
CA TYR A 556 -13.05 -7.13 -13.69
C TYR A 556 -12.12 -7.10 -12.49
N LYS A 557 -11.42 -8.21 -12.27
CA LYS A 557 -10.34 -8.32 -11.30
C LYS A 557 -9.03 -8.56 -12.04
N HIS A 558 -8.13 -7.57 -12.07
CA HIS A 558 -6.84 -7.75 -12.73
C HIS A 558 -6.00 -8.86 -12.09
N GLN A 559 -6.21 -9.11 -10.79
CA GLN A 559 -5.62 -10.21 -10.03
C GLN A 559 -5.78 -11.58 -10.71
N THR A 560 -6.89 -11.84 -11.39
CA THR A 560 -7.12 -13.09 -12.12
C THR A 560 -6.12 -13.27 -13.27
N ILE A 561 -5.73 -12.18 -13.94
CA ILE A 561 -4.69 -12.21 -14.99
C ILE A 561 -3.32 -12.47 -14.35
N THR A 562 -3.01 -11.81 -13.23
CA THR A 562 -1.74 -12.03 -12.50
C THR A 562 -1.60 -13.49 -12.05
N VAL A 563 -2.64 -14.07 -11.46
CA VAL A 563 -2.63 -15.47 -11.03
C VAL A 563 -2.54 -16.43 -12.22
N ALA A 564 -3.20 -16.12 -13.35
CA ALA A 564 -3.04 -16.89 -14.58
C ALA A 564 -1.60 -16.86 -15.10
N LEU A 565 -0.91 -15.72 -15.02
CA LEU A 565 0.51 -15.62 -15.39
C LEU A 565 1.40 -16.44 -14.46
N ASP A 566 1.14 -16.41 -13.16
CA ASP A 566 1.93 -17.16 -12.18
C ASP A 566 1.76 -18.67 -12.29
N MET A 567 0.56 -19.16 -12.64
CA MET A 567 0.26 -20.59 -12.71
C MET A 567 0.44 -21.21 -14.09
N LEU A 568 0.07 -20.50 -15.17
CA LEU A 568 0.12 -21.02 -16.54
C LEU A 568 1.37 -20.57 -17.30
N GLY A 569 1.98 -19.46 -16.89
CA GLY A 569 3.08 -18.81 -17.60
C GLY A 569 2.61 -17.85 -18.69
N ALA A 570 3.48 -16.91 -19.05
CA ALA A 570 3.16 -15.84 -20.01
C ALA A 570 2.86 -16.35 -21.44
N ASP A 571 3.50 -17.43 -21.87
CA ASP A 571 3.25 -18.06 -23.18
C ASP A 571 1.82 -18.57 -23.33
N GLU A 572 1.33 -19.29 -22.34
CA GLU A 572 -0.02 -19.86 -22.36
C GLU A 572 -1.08 -18.78 -22.26
N VAL A 573 -0.89 -17.78 -21.40
CA VAL A 573 -1.82 -16.65 -21.28
C VAL A 573 -1.89 -15.84 -22.57
N LEU A 574 -0.73 -15.55 -23.19
CA LEU A 574 -0.68 -14.85 -24.48
C LEU A 574 -1.40 -15.66 -25.58
N ALA A 575 -1.23 -16.99 -25.62
CA ALA A 575 -1.92 -17.85 -26.57
C ALA A 575 -3.44 -17.81 -26.38
N VAL A 576 -3.94 -17.79 -25.14
CA VAL A 576 -5.37 -17.65 -24.83
C VAL A 576 -5.92 -16.31 -25.32
N ILE A 577 -5.22 -15.21 -25.03
CA ILE A 577 -5.61 -13.86 -25.47
C ILE A 577 -5.63 -13.79 -27.00
N LEU A 578 -4.62 -14.33 -27.68
CA LEU A 578 -4.52 -14.34 -29.12
C LEU A 578 -5.65 -15.14 -29.78
N ASN A 579 -6.01 -16.30 -29.23
CA ASN A 579 -7.12 -17.11 -29.74
C ASN A 579 -8.46 -16.37 -29.61
N GLU A 580 -8.70 -15.65 -28.51
CA GLU A 580 -9.91 -14.84 -28.36
C GLU A 580 -9.89 -13.61 -29.27
N LEU A 581 -8.72 -12.97 -29.49
CA LEU A 581 -8.58 -11.87 -30.45
C LEU A 581 -8.97 -12.30 -31.87
N ILE A 582 -8.52 -13.48 -32.31
CA ILE A 582 -8.91 -14.05 -33.62
C ILE A 582 -10.43 -14.28 -33.67
N ALA A 583 -11.01 -14.87 -32.62
CA ALA A 583 -12.44 -15.12 -32.54
C ALA A 583 -13.28 -13.84 -32.60
N GLN A 584 -12.88 -12.79 -31.87
CA GLN A 584 -13.55 -11.48 -31.89
C GLN A 584 -13.36 -10.74 -33.21
N THR A 585 -12.21 -10.90 -33.87
CA THR A 585 -11.96 -10.34 -35.21
C THR A 585 -12.91 -10.98 -36.24
N ARG A 586 -13.09 -12.31 -36.21
CA ARG A 586 -14.07 -13.01 -37.05
C ARG A 586 -15.52 -12.58 -36.76
N ALA A 587 -15.81 -12.21 -35.51
CA ALA A 587 -17.12 -11.71 -35.08
C ALA A 587 -17.36 -10.21 -35.38
N GLY A 588 -16.38 -9.50 -35.94
CA GLY A 588 -16.49 -8.08 -36.29
C GLY A 588 -16.13 -7.09 -35.17
N SER A 589 -15.64 -7.57 -34.02
CA SER A 589 -15.20 -6.74 -32.87
C SER A 589 -13.68 -6.71 -32.70
N GLY A 590 -12.93 -6.88 -33.80
CA GLY A 590 -11.46 -6.99 -33.78
C GLY A 590 -10.73 -5.79 -33.17
N SER A 591 -11.14 -4.57 -33.49
CA SER A 591 -10.49 -3.36 -32.94
C SER A 591 -10.65 -3.22 -31.43
N ALA A 592 -11.85 -3.51 -30.91
CA ALA A 592 -12.12 -3.51 -29.47
C ALA A 592 -11.33 -4.62 -28.75
N ALA A 593 -11.26 -5.82 -29.35
CA ALA A 593 -10.45 -6.91 -28.82
C ALA A 593 -8.96 -6.60 -28.82
N LEU A 594 -8.47 -5.91 -29.85
CA LEU A 594 -7.08 -5.45 -29.93
C LEU A 594 -6.78 -4.44 -28.82
N GLU A 595 -7.68 -3.48 -28.59
CA GLU A 595 -7.54 -2.51 -27.51
C GLU A 595 -7.48 -3.17 -26.12
N VAL A 596 -8.41 -4.09 -25.82
CA VAL A 596 -8.45 -4.82 -24.55
C VAL A 596 -7.18 -5.66 -24.37
N ALA A 597 -6.76 -6.38 -25.41
CA ALA A 597 -5.54 -7.19 -25.36
C ALA A 597 -4.29 -6.32 -25.13
N THR A 598 -4.16 -5.20 -25.83
CA THR A 598 -3.07 -4.24 -25.62
C THR A 598 -3.10 -3.68 -24.20
N ALA A 599 -4.27 -3.29 -23.67
CA ALA A 599 -4.39 -2.76 -22.32
C ALA A 599 -3.97 -3.79 -21.25
N ILE A 600 -4.34 -5.06 -21.40
CA ILE A 600 -3.95 -6.14 -20.47
C ILE A 600 -2.43 -6.41 -20.54
N ILE A 601 -1.82 -6.40 -21.73
CA ILE A 601 -0.37 -6.64 -21.89
C ILE A 601 0.47 -5.44 -21.43
N CYS A 602 -0.02 -4.23 -21.66
CA CYS A 602 0.61 -2.98 -21.24
C CYS A 602 0.25 -2.57 -19.81
N ALA A 603 -0.58 -3.35 -19.10
CA ALA A 603 -0.92 -3.08 -17.71
C ALA A 603 0.34 -3.02 -16.82
N PRO A 604 0.35 -2.15 -15.78
CA PRO A 604 1.43 -2.10 -14.82
C PRO A 604 1.47 -3.40 -14.02
N SER A 605 2.68 -3.87 -13.72
CA SER A 605 2.89 -5.04 -12.87
C SER A 605 4.12 -4.84 -11.99
N PRO A 606 4.21 -5.49 -10.82
CA PRO A 606 5.37 -5.40 -9.95
C PRO A 606 6.69 -5.71 -10.64
N LEU A 607 6.68 -6.79 -11.44
CA LEU A 607 7.82 -7.21 -12.23
C LEU A 607 8.20 -6.17 -13.29
N SER A 608 7.21 -5.55 -13.95
CA SER A 608 7.50 -4.48 -14.91
C SER A 608 8.06 -3.23 -14.23
N ALA A 609 7.59 -2.88 -13.03
CA ALA A 609 8.08 -1.73 -12.28
C ALA A 609 9.54 -1.94 -11.83
N ALA A 610 9.84 -3.12 -11.25
CA ALA A 610 11.20 -3.49 -10.85
C ALA A 610 12.17 -3.54 -12.04
N LEU A 611 11.76 -4.07 -13.19
CA LEU A 611 12.57 -4.07 -14.41
C LEU A 611 12.82 -2.66 -14.96
N SER A 612 11.82 -1.77 -14.91
CA SER A 612 11.99 -0.38 -15.31
C SER A 612 12.99 0.36 -14.42
N GLN A 613 12.92 0.15 -13.10
CA GLN A 613 13.88 0.70 -12.14
C GLN A 613 15.30 0.18 -12.39
N ALA A 614 15.47 -1.14 -12.55
CA ALA A 614 16.77 -1.73 -12.85
C ALA A 614 17.38 -1.21 -14.17
N ASN A 615 16.55 -1.02 -15.20
CA ASN A 615 16.99 -0.46 -16.48
C ASN A 615 17.38 1.02 -16.39
N ALA A 616 16.66 1.82 -15.58
CA ALA A 616 17.01 3.22 -15.34
C ALA A 616 18.37 3.33 -14.62
N LEU A 617 18.63 2.47 -13.64
CA LEU A 617 19.89 2.45 -12.90
C LEU A 617 21.08 1.97 -13.74
N MET A 618 20.88 1.01 -14.66
CA MET A 618 21.91 0.59 -15.62
C MET A 618 22.32 1.69 -16.61
N GLN A 619 21.54 2.75 -16.78
CA GLN A 619 21.95 3.92 -17.57
C GLN A 619 22.95 4.81 -16.82
N PHE A 620 23.01 4.73 -15.49
CA PHE A 620 23.87 5.56 -14.65
C PHE A 620 25.11 4.83 -14.12
N ASP A 621 25.10 3.50 -14.04
CA ASP A 621 26.24 2.73 -13.55
C ASP A 621 26.58 1.53 -14.46
N GLN A 622 27.85 1.38 -14.85
CA GLN A 622 28.35 0.25 -15.68
C GLN A 622 28.52 -1.04 -14.86
N ALA A 623 27.73 -1.25 -13.82
CA ALA A 623 27.80 -2.43 -12.98
C ALA A 623 27.15 -3.65 -13.65
N THR A 624 27.67 -4.83 -13.32
CA THR A 624 27.30 -6.14 -13.90
C THR A 624 25.81 -6.44 -13.74
N PRO A 625 25.18 -7.13 -14.72
CA PRO A 625 23.75 -7.41 -14.67
C PRO A 625 23.41 -8.30 -13.46
N LEU A 626 22.56 -7.78 -12.57
CA LEU A 626 21.95 -8.55 -11.49
C LEU A 626 21.23 -9.79 -12.07
N PRO A 627 21.37 -10.98 -11.46
CA PRO A 627 20.65 -12.17 -11.88
C PRO A 627 19.19 -12.09 -11.45
N ILE A 628 18.40 -11.25 -12.13
CA ILE A 628 16.95 -11.27 -11.99
C ILE A 628 16.48 -12.57 -12.65
N SER A 629 16.02 -13.54 -11.85
CA SER A 629 15.39 -14.78 -12.34
C SER A 629 14.20 -14.40 -13.24
N PRO A 630 14.28 -14.49 -14.58
CA PRO A 630 13.37 -13.75 -15.43
C PRO A 630 12.19 -14.65 -15.76
N ARG A 631 11.16 -14.64 -14.90
CA ARG A 631 9.83 -14.99 -15.40
C ARG A 631 9.56 -14.02 -16.56
N ARG A 632 9.46 -14.53 -17.79
CA ARG A 632 9.26 -13.67 -18.95
C ARG A 632 7.92 -12.95 -18.83
N THR A 633 7.91 -11.64 -19.01
CA THR A 633 6.66 -10.87 -19.07
C THR A 633 5.93 -11.19 -20.38
N MET A 634 4.61 -10.97 -20.45
CA MET A 634 3.86 -11.12 -21.70
C MET A 634 4.45 -10.27 -22.84
N ARG A 635 5.01 -9.10 -22.50
CA ARG A 635 5.69 -8.20 -23.45
C ARG A 635 6.94 -8.87 -24.05
N GLN A 636 7.76 -9.48 -23.20
CA GLN A 636 8.97 -10.20 -23.64
C GLN A 636 8.63 -11.42 -24.49
N VAL A 637 7.59 -12.19 -24.12
CA VAL A 637 7.13 -13.33 -24.92
C VAL A 637 6.58 -12.89 -26.27
N LEU A 638 5.77 -11.82 -26.30
CA LEU A 638 5.22 -11.26 -27.55
C LEU A 638 6.34 -10.83 -28.49
N ARG A 639 7.34 -10.11 -27.98
CA ARG A 639 8.51 -9.67 -28.75
C ARG A 639 9.33 -10.85 -29.28
N ALA A 640 9.61 -11.85 -28.42
CA ALA A 640 10.36 -13.04 -28.82
C ALA A 640 9.66 -13.81 -29.97
N ARG A 641 8.33 -13.93 -29.95
CA ARG A 641 7.58 -14.59 -31.04
C ARG A 641 7.53 -13.76 -32.34
N LEU A 642 7.58 -12.44 -32.24
CA LEU A 642 7.66 -11.56 -33.41
C LEU A 642 9.05 -11.57 -34.05
N GLU A 643 10.10 -11.88 -33.28
CA GLU A 643 11.47 -11.99 -33.77
C GLU A 643 11.77 -13.35 -34.44
N ASP A 644 10.99 -14.41 -34.15
CA ASP A 644 11.17 -15.74 -34.75
C ASP A 644 10.42 -15.93 -36.09
N ASN A 645 11.10 -15.61 -37.19
CA ASN A 645 10.60 -15.82 -38.56
C ASN A 645 10.16 -17.25 -38.86
N LYS A 646 10.85 -18.25 -38.29
CA LYS A 646 10.56 -19.66 -38.58
C LYS A 646 9.29 -20.10 -37.87
N GLU A 647 9.00 -19.55 -36.70
CA GLU A 647 7.72 -19.74 -36.01
C GLU A 647 6.59 -19.07 -36.80
N LEU A 648 6.75 -17.81 -37.20
CA LEU A 648 5.74 -17.06 -37.95
C LEU A 648 5.33 -17.75 -39.25
N LEU A 649 6.29 -18.24 -40.04
CA LEU A 649 6.03 -18.94 -41.31
C LEU A 649 5.37 -20.33 -41.15
N ARG A 650 5.35 -20.89 -39.92
CA ARG A 650 4.69 -22.17 -39.62
C ARG A 650 3.26 -22.00 -39.09
N MET A 651 2.89 -20.79 -38.67
CA MET A 651 1.57 -20.50 -38.10
C MET A 651 0.52 -20.26 -39.19
N GLU A 652 -0.75 -20.38 -38.82
CA GLU A 652 -1.87 -19.99 -39.69
C GLU A 652 -1.85 -18.47 -39.96
N THR A 653 -2.23 -18.05 -41.17
CA THR A 653 -2.21 -16.64 -41.60
C THR A 653 -2.94 -15.73 -40.63
N GLU A 654 -4.15 -16.09 -40.20
CA GLU A 654 -4.94 -15.28 -39.26
C GLU A 654 -4.24 -15.09 -37.90
N ARG A 655 -3.48 -16.09 -37.46
CA ARG A 655 -2.73 -16.05 -36.21
C ARG A 655 -1.49 -15.18 -36.32
N VAL A 656 -0.81 -15.21 -37.47
CA VAL A 656 0.30 -14.31 -37.78
C VAL A 656 -0.20 -12.87 -37.81
N GLU A 657 -1.30 -12.61 -38.53
CA GLU A 657 -1.86 -11.25 -38.61
C GLU A 657 -2.26 -10.72 -37.23
N ALA A 658 -2.95 -11.52 -36.41
CA ALA A 658 -3.35 -11.12 -35.06
C ALA A 658 -2.13 -10.84 -34.16
N LEU A 659 -1.07 -11.65 -34.27
CA LEU A 659 0.16 -11.48 -33.50
C LEU A 659 0.91 -10.20 -33.91
N VAL A 660 1.04 -9.95 -35.23
CA VAL A 660 1.69 -8.74 -35.77
C VAL A 660 0.92 -7.48 -35.38
N ARG A 661 -0.41 -7.47 -35.54
CA ARG A 661 -1.27 -6.34 -35.14
C ARG A 661 -1.14 -6.04 -33.64
N LEU A 662 -1.17 -7.08 -32.80
CA LEU A 662 -1.01 -6.94 -31.36
C LEU A 662 0.38 -6.42 -30.99
N GLY A 663 1.42 -6.97 -31.62
CA GLY A 663 2.81 -6.53 -31.49
C GLY A 663 2.99 -5.04 -31.75
N ARG A 664 2.56 -4.58 -32.93
CA ARG A 664 2.59 -3.16 -33.31
C ARG A 664 1.88 -2.28 -32.31
N ARG A 665 0.69 -2.70 -31.87
CA ARG A 665 -0.12 -1.90 -30.94
C ARG A 665 0.52 -1.81 -29.55
N VAL A 666 1.12 -2.90 -29.07
CA VAL A 666 1.87 -2.92 -27.80
C VAL A 666 3.13 -2.08 -27.88
N GLU A 667 3.93 -2.20 -28.94
CA GLU A 667 5.13 -1.37 -29.13
C GLU A 667 4.78 0.12 -29.25
N ALA A 668 3.73 0.47 -30.01
CA ALA A 668 3.24 1.85 -30.09
C ALA A 668 2.77 2.38 -28.74
N GLN A 669 2.14 1.53 -27.91
CA GLN A 669 1.64 1.89 -26.58
C GLN A 669 2.77 2.04 -25.53
N LEU A 670 3.94 1.44 -25.78
CA LEU A 670 5.12 1.49 -24.92
C LEU A 670 6.17 2.49 -25.41
N ALA A 671 6.02 3.03 -26.62
CA ALA A 671 6.95 4.00 -27.18
C ALA A 671 6.99 5.26 -26.33
N ILE A 672 8.20 5.71 -25.97
CA ILE A 672 8.41 6.97 -25.27
C ILE A 672 8.35 8.10 -26.30
N PRO A 673 7.38 9.04 -26.18
CA PRO A 673 7.27 10.16 -27.10
C PRO A 673 8.48 11.09 -27.02
N ALA A 674 9.03 11.52 -28.16
CA ALA A 674 10.16 12.46 -28.22
C ALA A 674 9.84 13.86 -27.63
N GLN A 675 8.57 14.16 -27.38
CA GLN A 675 8.15 15.39 -26.68
C GLN A 675 8.34 15.28 -25.16
N LEU A 676 8.41 14.08 -24.60
CA LEU A 676 8.65 13.81 -23.17
C LEU A 676 10.13 13.55 -22.85
N THR A 677 11.03 13.55 -23.85
CA THR A 677 12.50 13.49 -23.66
C THR A 677 13.14 14.82 -23.25
N MET A 678 12.37 15.89 -23.10
CA MET A 678 12.83 17.08 -22.36
C MET A 678 12.88 16.73 -20.87
N PRO A 679 13.86 17.23 -20.09
CA PRO A 679 14.06 16.79 -18.73
C PRO A 679 12.85 17.17 -17.86
N MET A 680 11.93 16.22 -17.69
CA MET A 680 10.97 16.18 -16.57
C MET A 680 11.70 15.85 -15.25
N THR A 681 13.04 16.00 -15.20
CA THR A 681 13.86 15.66 -14.03
C THR A 681 13.86 16.73 -12.94
N ASN A 682 13.03 17.78 -13.03
CA ASN A 682 12.90 18.80 -11.98
C ASN A 682 11.52 19.48 -11.97
N LEU A 683 10.45 18.77 -12.30
CA LEU A 683 9.12 19.16 -11.84
C LEU A 683 8.92 18.48 -10.49
N ASP A 684 9.43 19.12 -9.44
CA ASP A 684 8.93 18.88 -8.09
C ASP A 684 7.44 19.22 -8.13
N LEU A 685 6.59 18.21 -8.37
CA LEU A 685 5.14 18.33 -8.54
C LEU A 685 4.47 18.96 -7.30
N GLY A 686 5.21 19.08 -6.19
CA GLY A 686 4.81 19.81 -4.99
C GLY A 686 4.90 21.34 -5.10
N ASP A 687 5.62 21.90 -6.07
CA ASP A 687 6.08 23.29 -6.05
C ASP A 687 5.68 24.11 -7.29
N MET A 688 4.48 23.87 -7.84
CA MET A 688 3.84 24.83 -8.74
C MET A 688 3.37 26.06 -7.94
N ASN A 689 4.32 26.94 -7.59
CA ASN A 689 4.06 28.32 -7.21
C ASN A 689 3.62 29.06 -8.49
N ILE A 690 2.30 29.07 -8.75
CA ILE A 690 1.73 29.93 -9.78
C ILE A 690 1.90 31.36 -9.28
N THR A 691 2.98 32.01 -9.69
CA THR A 691 3.08 33.46 -9.59
C THR A 691 1.84 34.04 -10.28
N SER A 692 1.02 34.73 -9.49
CA SER A 692 -0.17 35.46 -9.90
C SER A 692 0.19 36.56 -10.90
N ALA A 693 0.30 36.18 -12.18
CA ALA A 693 0.27 37.11 -13.29
C ALA A 693 -1.20 37.43 -13.60
N ASP A 694 -1.71 38.46 -12.93
CA ASP A 694 -2.58 39.50 -13.52
C ASP A 694 -3.13 40.42 -12.41
N MET A 695 -2.41 41.52 -12.16
CA MET A 695 -2.99 42.71 -11.55
C MET A 695 -2.54 43.93 -12.37
N GLN A 696 -3.01 44.02 -13.61
CA GLN A 696 -2.84 45.22 -14.42
C GLN A 696 -3.91 46.24 -13.99
N ILE A 697 -3.59 47.00 -12.95
CA ILE A 697 -4.32 48.21 -12.60
C ILE A 697 -4.01 49.27 -13.65
N THR A 698 -5.04 49.66 -14.39
CA THR A 698 -5.08 50.82 -15.29
C THR A 698 -4.79 52.10 -14.51
N GLY A 699 -3.74 52.83 -14.90
CA GLY A 699 -3.44 54.18 -14.43
C GLY A 699 -2.63 54.94 -15.48
N ALA A 700 -3.18 56.05 -15.96
CA ALA A 700 -2.71 56.84 -17.10
C ALA A 700 -1.50 57.75 -16.78
N ASP A 701 -0.74 58.05 -17.84
CA ASP A 701 0.08 59.25 -18.13
C ASP A 701 1.01 59.86 -17.06
N MET A 702 2.33 59.79 -17.28
CA MET A 702 3.16 60.97 -17.65
C MET A 702 4.66 60.65 -17.80
N HIS A 703 5.12 60.94 -19.02
CA HIS A 703 6.40 61.48 -19.49
C HIS A 703 7.48 61.97 -18.47
N MET A 704 8.74 61.67 -18.84
CA MET A 704 10.00 62.46 -18.73
C MET A 704 11.12 62.03 -17.78
N THR A 705 12.18 61.52 -18.42
CA THR A 705 13.62 61.89 -18.33
C THR A 705 14.33 61.92 -16.98
N GLY A 706 15.48 61.23 -16.91
CA GLY A 706 16.53 61.53 -15.95
C GLY A 706 17.60 60.45 -15.89
N ASP A 707 18.81 60.83 -16.24
CA ASP A 707 19.99 60.00 -16.44
C ASP A 707 20.79 59.79 -15.13
N THR A 708 21.82 58.94 -15.20
CA THR A 708 23.06 58.90 -14.36
C THR A 708 23.14 58.18 -12.98
N THR A 709 24.01 57.14 -12.99
CA THR A 709 25.16 56.82 -12.09
C THR A 709 25.00 56.18 -10.70
N THR A 710 25.45 54.90 -10.63
CA THR A 710 26.41 54.27 -9.68
C THR A 710 26.43 54.70 -8.19
N GLU A 711 26.12 53.78 -7.26
CA GLU A 711 27.07 53.12 -6.33
C GLU A 711 26.33 52.29 -5.25
N SER A 712 27.11 51.44 -4.59
CA SER A 712 26.82 50.22 -3.84
C SER A 712 26.48 50.38 -2.33
N ALA A 713 25.87 49.30 -1.79
CA ALA A 713 25.83 48.81 -0.39
C ALA A 713 24.89 49.55 0.60
N THR A 714 23.91 48.92 1.25
CA THR A 714 24.05 47.97 2.39
C THR A 714 22.64 47.48 2.82
N ALA A 715 22.61 46.40 3.60
CA ALA A 715 21.43 45.66 4.03
C ALA A 715 20.41 46.46 4.88
N ALA A 716 19.12 46.18 4.68
CA ALA A 716 18.06 46.43 5.65
C ALA A 716 17.05 45.27 5.62
N VAL A 717 16.87 44.65 6.79
CA VAL A 717 15.92 43.57 7.08
C VAL A 717 14.59 44.23 7.44
N ASP A 718 13.50 43.80 6.80
CA ASP A 718 12.15 44.32 7.02
C ASP A 718 11.58 43.81 8.38
N PRO A 719 11.06 44.68 9.26
CA PRO A 719 10.68 44.34 10.63
C PRO A 719 9.26 43.74 10.82
N ASP A 720 8.55 43.35 9.76
CA ASP A 720 7.15 42.88 9.85
C ASP A 720 6.98 41.39 10.21
N PHE A 721 8.06 40.62 10.28
CA PHE A 721 7.98 39.18 10.61
C PHE A 721 7.97 38.90 12.12
N ALA A 722 8.43 39.85 12.96
CA ALA A 722 8.52 39.68 14.41
C ALA A 722 7.21 40.02 15.16
N ALA A 723 6.28 40.76 14.53
CA ALA A 723 5.05 41.21 15.19
C ALA A 723 3.92 40.16 15.19
N ALA A 724 4.02 39.10 14.37
CA ALA A 724 2.98 38.06 14.28
C ALA A 724 3.09 36.97 15.34
N MET A 725 4.23 36.87 16.05
CA MET A 725 4.49 35.81 17.03
C MET A 725 4.10 36.19 18.47
N ASP A 726 3.91 37.49 18.75
CA ASP A 726 3.68 38.00 20.11
C ASP A 726 2.18 38.13 20.50
N GLN A 727 1.25 37.84 19.58
CA GLN A 727 -0.20 37.93 19.83
C GLN A 727 -0.87 36.63 20.32
N SER A 728 -0.10 35.58 20.61
CA SER A 728 -0.67 34.28 21.05
C SER A 728 -0.57 34.01 22.57
N LEU A 729 -0.08 34.97 23.36
CA LEU A 729 0.09 34.80 24.81
C LEU A 729 -0.47 35.99 25.61
N GLN A 730 -1.80 36.15 25.62
CA GLN A 730 -2.47 36.84 26.73
C GLN A 730 -3.92 36.38 26.86
N MET A 731 -4.16 35.41 27.76
CA MET A 731 -5.43 35.33 28.47
C MET A 731 -5.56 36.59 29.33
N ASP A 732 -6.69 37.28 29.24
CA ASP A 732 -7.19 38.05 30.36
C ASP A 732 -8.64 37.66 30.66
N ALA A 733 -8.87 37.41 31.94
CA ALA A 733 -10.16 37.08 32.51
C ALA A 733 -11.00 38.36 32.64
N THR A 734 -12.31 38.17 32.87
CA THR A 734 -13.34 39.16 33.24
C THR A 734 -14.19 39.74 32.09
N ASN A 735 -15.30 39.08 31.75
CA ASN A 735 -16.62 39.57 32.18
C ASN A 735 -17.74 38.59 31.84
N ILE A 736 -18.55 38.35 32.86
CA ILE A 736 -19.79 37.58 32.87
C ILE A 736 -20.92 38.52 32.42
N SER A 737 -21.74 38.11 31.44
CA SER A 737 -23.21 38.22 31.45
C SER A 737 -23.83 37.98 30.06
N ASP A 738 -24.21 36.73 29.77
CA ASP A 738 -25.50 36.48 29.10
C ASP A 738 -25.96 35.02 29.29
N PRO A 739 -27.08 34.76 30.00
CA PRO A 739 -27.59 33.42 30.24
C PRO A 739 -28.73 33.12 29.25
N ASN A 740 -28.40 32.64 28.04
CA ASN A 740 -29.28 31.83 27.19
C ASN A 740 -28.64 31.61 25.81
N ALA A 741 -27.84 30.53 25.65
CA ALA A 741 -27.68 29.80 24.39
C ALA A 741 -26.56 28.75 24.50
N MET A 742 -26.81 27.63 25.20
CA MET A 742 -26.02 26.40 25.03
C MET A 742 -26.95 25.19 25.15
N SER A 743 -27.35 24.65 23.99
CA SER A 743 -27.82 23.28 23.83
C SER A 743 -27.03 22.71 22.65
N LEU A 744 -25.88 22.12 22.98
CA LEU A 744 -25.11 21.28 22.08
C LEU A 744 -25.44 19.84 22.44
N ASP A 745 -26.30 19.23 21.63
CA ASP A 745 -26.54 17.80 21.61
C ASP A 745 -25.37 17.13 20.87
N MET A 746 -24.54 16.43 21.63
CA MET A 746 -23.44 15.60 21.15
C MET A 746 -23.89 14.14 21.28
N SER A 747 -24.51 13.61 20.24
CA SER A 747 -24.71 12.17 20.09
C SER A 747 -24.80 11.78 18.61
N ASN A 748 -23.71 11.25 18.06
CA ASN A 748 -23.78 10.25 16.99
C ASN A 748 -22.46 9.48 16.89
N ASP A 749 -22.25 8.62 17.88
CA ASP A 749 -21.40 7.43 17.77
C ASP A 749 -22.09 6.42 16.84
N LEU A 750 -21.46 6.12 15.71
CA LEU A 750 -21.94 5.21 14.67
C LEU A 750 -20.94 4.05 14.49
N PHE A 751 -20.75 3.26 15.54
CA PHE A 751 -20.17 1.92 15.45
C PHE A 751 -21.16 0.90 16.01
N ASN A 752 -21.78 0.17 15.09
CA ASN A 752 -22.78 -0.86 15.35
C ASN A 752 -22.09 -2.17 15.76
N THR A 753 -22.25 -2.59 17.02
CA THR A 753 -21.99 -3.97 17.47
C THR A 753 -23.28 -4.55 18.05
N GLN A 754 -23.86 -5.46 17.26
CA GLN A 754 -24.69 -6.62 17.60
C GLN A 754 -25.72 -6.53 18.74
N ASP A 755 -26.99 -6.59 18.30
CA ASP A 755 -28.11 -7.37 18.85
C ASP A 755 -27.87 -8.17 20.15
N MET A 756 -28.37 -7.63 21.26
CA MET A 756 -28.93 -8.41 22.37
C MET A 756 -30.18 -7.67 22.88
N ASN A 757 -31.34 -8.12 22.40
CA ASN A 757 -32.65 -7.63 22.80
C ASN A 757 -33.00 -8.10 24.22
N PHE A 758 -32.98 -7.20 25.20
CA PHE A 758 -33.61 -7.43 26.51
C PHE A 758 -34.59 -6.28 26.78
N ASP A 759 -35.86 -6.65 26.70
CA ASP A 759 -37.04 -5.82 26.95
C ASP A 759 -37.20 -5.55 28.45
N LEU A 760 -37.22 -4.28 28.87
CA LEU A 760 -37.83 -3.89 30.13
C LEU A 760 -38.37 -2.46 30.10
N THR A 761 -39.66 -2.38 29.82
CA THR A 761 -40.54 -1.23 30.03
C THR A 761 -40.57 -0.81 31.51
N GLY A 762 -40.44 0.49 31.83
CA GLY A 762 -40.70 0.95 33.21
C GLY A 762 -40.36 2.40 33.57
N ALA A 763 -41.18 3.35 33.09
CA ALA A 763 -41.73 4.53 33.77
C ALA A 763 -40.89 5.48 34.71
N SER A 764 -41.17 6.78 34.51
CA SER A 764 -41.23 7.93 35.46
C SER A 764 -39.92 8.48 36.05
N GLN A 765 -39.47 9.69 35.68
CA GLN A 765 -39.88 11.04 36.17
C GLN A 765 -39.71 11.30 37.69
N GLN A 766 -38.68 12.08 38.07
CA GLN A 766 -38.69 13.25 39.01
C GLN A 766 -37.22 13.56 39.43
N HIS A 767 -36.62 14.69 39.03
CA HIS A 767 -36.58 15.99 39.75
C HIS A 767 -36.15 15.92 41.23
N GLY A 768 -34.99 16.53 41.55
CA GLY A 768 -34.60 16.83 42.93
C GLY A 768 -33.15 17.26 43.10
N ASN A 769 -32.91 18.57 43.02
CA ASN A 769 -31.65 19.26 43.36
C ASN A 769 -31.22 18.98 44.81
N GLY A 770 -29.92 18.76 45.06
CA GLY A 770 -29.37 18.67 46.41
C GLY A 770 -27.84 18.72 46.43
N GLN A 771 -27.31 19.83 46.93
CA GLN A 771 -25.89 20.19 47.00
C GLN A 771 -25.32 19.84 48.39
N MET A 772 -23.99 19.68 48.46
CA MET A 772 -23.09 19.71 49.63
C MET A 772 -22.60 18.39 50.26
N SER A 773 -21.29 18.16 50.05
CA SER A 773 -20.21 18.04 51.06
C SER A 773 -20.02 16.76 51.89
N ASN A 774 -18.73 16.42 51.97
CA ASN A 774 -17.97 15.62 52.96
C ASN A 774 -17.81 14.12 52.72
N GLU A 775 -16.56 13.77 52.39
CA GLU A 775 -15.66 12.90 53.18
C GLU A 775 -16.33 11.85 54.07
N ASP A 776 -16.06 10.56 53.81
CA ASP A 776 -15.52 9.66 54.84
C ASP A 776 -15.11 8.28 54.28
N ASP A 777 -14.02 7.81 54.88
CA ASP A 777 -13.27 6.56 54.77
C ASP A 777 -14.06 5.25 54.55
N ILE A 778 -13.56 4.44 53.61
CA ILE A 778 -14.00 3.06 53.30
C ILE A 778 -13.17 1.99 54.05
N PHE A 779 -12.26 2.37 54.95
CA PHE A 779 -11.54 1.43 55.81
C PHE A 779 -12.14 1.36 57.21
N ALA A 780 -13.25 0.62 57.34
CA ALA A 780 -13.77 0.21 58.63
C ALA A 780 -14.37 -1.21 58.56
N GLY A 781 -13.55 -2.19 58.96
CA GLY A 781 -13.98 -3.26 59.84
C GLY A 781 -14.60 -4.51 59.22
N LEU A 782 -13.92 -5.63 59.47
CA LEU A 782 -14.42 -6.96 59.91
C LEU A 782 -13.46 -8.01 59.32
N GLU A 783 -12.32 -8.28 59.96
CA GLU A 783 -12.14 -9.13 61.15
C GLU A 783 -12.45 -10.61 60.89
N MET A 784 -11.43 -11.42 61.18
CA MET A 784 -11.28 -12.85 60.97
C MET A 784 -12.35 -13.67 61.71
N ASP A 785 -12.71 -14.83 61.15
CA ASP A 785 -12.96 -16.00 61.97
C ASP A 785 -12.30 -17.25 61.36
N LEU A 786 -11.66 -18.00 62.25
CA LEU A 786 -10.82 -19.16 62.04
C LEU A 786 -11.63 -20.42 62.27
N GLY A 787 -11.42 -21.43 61.43
CA GLY A 787 -11.42 -22.80 61.89
C GLY A 787 -12.40 -23.75 61.20
N GLY A 788 -11.82 -24.86 60.74
CA GLY A 788 -12.22 -26.14 61.31
C GLY A 788 -13.05 -27.05 60.42
N ASP A 789 -12.36 -28.12 60.01
CA ASP A 789 -12.84 -29.49 59.84
C ASP A 789 -13.58 -29.87 58.56
N ASP A 790 -12.89 -30.77 57.84
CA ASP A 790 -13.36 -32.08 57.36
C ASP A 790 -14.80 -32.17 56.86
N PHE A 791 -14.97 -32.60 55.61
CA PHE A 791 -15.76 -33.81 55.30
C PHE A 791 -15.50 -34.27 53.86
N ASP A 792 -14.93 -35.48 53.76
CA ASP A 792 -15.03 -36.39 52.61
C ASP A 792 -16.49 -36.57 52.17
N PHE A 793 -16.74 -36.72 50.86
CA PHE A 793 -17.17 -38.01 50.28
C PHE A 793 -17.45 -37.91 48.77
N SER A 794 -16.96 -38.94 48.08
CA SER A 794 -17.29 -39.49 46.74
C SER A 794 -16.79 -38.80 45.47
#